data_AF-A0A9W8WYR0-F1
#
_entry.id   AF-A0A9W8WYR0-F1
#
_cell.length_a   1.000
_cell.length_b   1.000
_cell.length_c   1.000
_cell.angle_alpha   90.00
_cell.angle_beta   90.00
_cell.angle_gamma   90.00
#
_symmetry.space_group_name_H-M   'P 1'
#
loop_
_entity.id
_entity.type
_entity.pdbx_description
1 polymer ?
#
loop_
_entity_poly.entity_id
_entity_poly.type
_entity_poly.pdbx_seq_one_letter_code
_entity_poly.pdbx_strand_id
1 'polypeptide(L)'
;MLASLVRPLVAFLATLHLVSGSSSSEQNQFKHVQWDDDTWTIHTHALDEGHFQSRLTLANGYFGINVASAGPFFEVDKPVDGNVISGWPLFSRRQTFSTIAGFWNSQPRTNGTNYPWLYQYGWESFVAGIPHWSGLQVEANGERLNASVNPEHITDFVSSLDVKAGIASWRYNWKPGGSGDGLIDVDYQLFVHKLYVNKAAVRLRLTATRDVIVTVYDVLDGDCAVRSDFIDKKYEEDAPIIWSAVQPGNITNVTAYVYSTLNGSDWIDFGTRSQVPEGVFSSGNGSTIAQSVQLNLTAWRPTELTKFVGVASTDAFPDPQAVAKNASQSGSEEGYYSLLHSHIEEWETILTPDSVDDYYLANGSLPADPNIQELHILARTNPFYLLSNMIGPNAVATAENNTKLNIHSVPVCGLGSDCYGGLIFWDADVWMAPGIQVSHPQHAQNVINYRVEHFEQAQRNVETAFTSSKNQTGRFTPGGAVYPWTSGRFGNCTGTGPCFDYEYHLNGDISLAFNNHMIITGDQEYFKDTLLPISNAIAHFFGQVLDFNETSGAYELWNATDPDEYANQVNNAGYTTALIQRHFLETNEFNGWFGLSLNSSWADKATNMRLPVNEKAGIIVEYAGMNGSVQVKQADVVLVDDLLHYPNPYSLSNLDYYAAKQSLDGPAMTYSSFAVIANEVSPSGCSSFTYNLYSASPYVRAPWYQYSEQLIDNVEENGGTHPAFPFLTGMGGTNRVAIFGYLGLGLYYDRLDIDPSLPPQIERLDYRTFYWMGHGVNATSNTTHTTLARLPRDKYTLPTANATYFDKPIPVTVGTRSGRNSSFLELGDVPLVIRNRPMGETLTVAGNLLQCGTLLSPPQANKPGQFPIAAIDGAASTKWQPEASNVTSYLTVDLGGSSFYPVNKIAMDWGEQPPSHFAIYFTNSSLPPFSAQTLGEDVRNVTAGKVEISAPWDPVTAYEIKTYVGNQTNITLSECVWSGRYAHLGVKGNQYSSNATVGGTVAEWNIMREI
;
A
#
# COMPACT_ATOMS: atom_id res chain seq x y z
N MET A 1 21.40 -22.30 -45.87
CA MET A 1 22.51 -23.28 -45.99
C MET A 1 23.22 -23.37 -44.66
N LEU A 2 23.06 -24.51 -43.98
CA LEU A 2 23.94 -25.12 -42.97
C LEU A 2 24.60 -24.23 -41.90
N ALA A 3 23.94 -24.08 -40.75
CA ALA A 3 24.47 -24.40 -39.40
C ALA A 3 23.52 -23.87 -38.28
N SER A 4 22.47 -24.62 -37.93
CA SER A 4 21.67 -24.39 -36.70
C SER A 4 20.81 -25.62 -36.35
N LEU A 5 21.46 -26.75 -36.01
CA LEU A 5 20.77 -27.98 -35.61
C LEU A 5 21.63 -28.75 -34.60
N VAL A 6 21.68 -28.31 -33.34
CA VAL A 6 21.77 -29.16 -32.14
C VAL A 6 21.32 -28.32 -30.93
N ARG A 7 20.07 -28.50 -30.49
CA ARG A 7 19.56 -28.38 -29.11
C ARG A 7 18.02 -28.39 -29.13
N PRO A 8 17.42 -29.58 -29.28
CA PRO A 8 16.23 -29.87 -28.49
C PRO A 8 16.30 -31.29 -27.95
N LEU A 9 16.96 -31.48 -26.80
CA LEU A 9 16.91 -32.74 -26.04
C LEU A 9 17.37 -32.55 -24.59
N VAL A 10 16.85 -31.51 -23.91
CA VAL A 10 16.92 -31.38 -22.42
C VAL A 10 15.60 -30.84 -21.84
N ALA A 11 14.55 -30.64 -22.65
CA ALA A 11 13.28 -30.05 -22.21
C ALA A 11 12.25 -31.06 -21.65
N PHE A 12 12.66 -32.22 -21.13
CA PHE A 12 11.73 -33.25 -20.65
C PHE A 12 12.10 -33.92 -19.32
N LEU A 13 13.01 -33.33 -18.52
CA LEU A 13 13.44 -33.88 -17.23
C LEU A 13 13.60 -32.83 -16.11
N ALA A 14 12.86 -31.71 -16.17
CA ALA A 14 12.88 -30.68 -15.12
C ALA A 14 11.49 -30.43 -14.47
N THR A 15 10.59 -31.41 -14.53
CA THR A 15 9.30 -31.38 -13.83
C THR A 15 9.30 -32.42 -12.72
N LEU A 16 9.78 -32.04 -11.54
CA LEU A 16 9.40 -32.55 -10.19
C LEU A 16 10.48 -32.13 -9.16
N HIS A 17 10.50 -30.85 -8.81
CA HIS A 17 10.87 -30.44 -7.46
C HIS A 17 9.64 -29.77 -6.84
N LEU A 18 8.68 -30.60 -6.42
CA LEU A 18 7.75 -30.23 -5.37
C LEU A 18 8.60 -30.09 -4.10
N VAL A 19 9.11 -28.88 -3.84
CA VAL A 19 9.48 -28.49 -2.49
C VAL A 19 8.17 -28.23 -1.77
N SER A 20 7.59 -29.29 -1.22
CA SER A 20 6.49 -29.18 -0.26
C SER A 20 7.07 -28.75 1.09
N GLY A 21 7.51 -27.49 1.17
CA GLY A 21 7.48 -26.75 2.43
C GLY A 21 6.04 -26.30 2.62
N SER A 22 5.45 -26.55 3.78
CA SER A 22 4.13 -25.99 4.12
C SER A 22 4.26 -24.46 4.08
N SER A 23 3.76 -23.83 3.02
CA SER A 23 3.59 -22.38 2.92
C SER A 23 2.70 -21.88 4.05
N SER A 24 2.94 -20.66 4.52
CA SER A 24 2.02 -20.03 5.48
C SER A 24 0.63 -19.89 4.86
N SER A 25 -0.41 -19.74 5.67
CA SER A 25 -1.79 -19.52 5.22
C SER A 25 -1.89 -18.38 4.20
N GLU A 26 -1.09 -17.32 4.39
CA GLU A 26 -1.02 -16.14 3.54
C GLU A 26 -0.44 -16.44 2.16
N GLN A 27 0.56 -17.31 2.05
CA GLN A 27 1.17 -17.67 0.77
C GLN A 27 0.34 -18.68 -0.03
N ASN A 28 -0.53 -19.45 0.64
CA ASN A 28 -1.39 -20.44 -0.01
C ASN A 28 -2.36 -19.83 -1.04
N GLN A 29 -2.74 -18.55 -0.86
CA GLN A 29 -3.58 -17.86 -1.84
C GLN A 29 -2.89 -17.66 -3.20
N PHE A 30 -1.54 -17.66 -3.22
CA PHE A 30 -0.72 -17.49 -4.42
C PHE A 30 -0.35 -18.82 -5.11
N LYS A 31 -0.90 -19.97 -4.69
CA LYS A 31 -0.57 -21.31 -5.25
C LYS A 31 -0.76 -21.45 -6.77
N HIS A 32 -1.58 -20.60 -7.38
CA HIS A 32 -1.85 -20.56 -8.82
C HIS A 32 -1.21 -19.36 -9.53
N VAL A 33 -0.40 -18.61 -8.80
CA VAL A 33 0.27 -17.39 -9.26
C VAL A 33 1.75 -17.70 -9.49
N GLN A 34 2.30 -17.18 -10.56
CA GLN A 34 3.72 -17.26 -10.90
C GLN A 34 4.24 -15.85 -11.13
N TRP A 35 5.45 -15.60 -10.63
CA TRP A 35 6.20 -14.38 -10.87
C TRP A 35 7.36 -14.69 -11.81
N ASP A 36 7.43 -14.00 -12.94
CA ASP A 36 8.60 -13.95 -13.82
C ASP A 36 9.44 -12.74 -13.43
N ASP A 37 10.61 -12.99 -12.86
CA ASP A 37 11.49 -11.94 -12.35
C ASP A 37 12.27 -11.21 -13.45
N ASP A 38 12.51 -11.85 -14.60
CA ASP A 38 13.25 -11.23 -15.70
C ASP A 38 12.38 -10.18 -16.41
N THR A 39 11.08 -10.44 -16.52
CA THR A 39 10.11 -9.57 -17.21
C THR A 39 9.18 -8.83 -16.26
N TRP A 40 9.28 -9.02 -14.95
CA TRP A 40 8.37 -8.49 -13.93
C TRP A 40 6.90 -8.77 -14.25
N THR A 41 6.62 -10.01 -14.64
CA THR A 41 5.28 -10.41 -15.07
C THR A 41 4.66 -11.35 -14.06
N ILE A 42 3.44 -11.02 -13.64
CA ILE A 42 2.61 -11.90 -12.82
C ILE A 42 1.74 -12.71 -13.77
N HIS A 43 1.69 -14.04 -13.59
CA HIS A 43 0.77 -14.94 -14.28
C HIS A 43 -0.13 -15.65 -13.28
N THR A 44 -1.41 -15.81 -13.60
CA THR A 44 -2.34 -16.67 -12.86
C THR A 44 -3.02 -17.67 -13.78
N HIS A 45 -3.16 -18.90 -13.28
CA HIS A 45 -3.91 -19.97 -13.95
C HIS A 45 -5.29 -20.20 -13.34
N ALA A 46 -5.68 -19.40 -12.34
CA ALA A 46 -6.99 -19.48 -11.72
C ALA A 46 -7.95 -18.47 -12.37
N LEU A 47 -9.03 -18.99 -12.95
CA LEU A 47 -10.20 -18.18 -13.33
C LEU A 47 -11.10 -18.05 -12.10
N ASP A 48 -11.18 -16.84 -11.54
CA ASP A 48 -11.94 -16.54 -10.33
C ASP A 48 -12.92 -15.38 -10.57
N GLU A 49 -14.11 -15.71 -11.05
CA GLU A 49 -15.11 -14.72 -11.50
C GLU A 49 -16.02 -14.24 -10.37
N GLY A 50 -16.29 -12.94 -10.34
CA GLY A 50 -17.23 -12.31 -9.42
C GLY A 50 -16.66 -12.04 -8.03
N HIS A 51 -15.34 -11.92 -7.89
CA HIS A 51 -14.69 -11.58 -6.63
C HIS A 51 -13.75 -10.41 -6.82
N PHE A 52 -13.93 -9.34 -6.05
CA PHE A 52 -13.11 -8.13 -6.21
C PHE A 52 -11.60 -8.36 -6.09
N GLN A 53 -11.15 -9.36 -5.33
CA GLN A 53 -9.73 -9.68 -5.14
C GLN A 53 -9.05 -10.09 -6.46
N SER A 54 -9.78 -10.72 -7.38
CA SER A 54 -9.25 -11.22 -8.64
C SER A 54 -9.20 -10.17 -9.75
N ARG A 55 -9.80 -8.99 -9.52
CA ARG A 55 -9.85 -7.90 -10.50
C ARG A 55 -8.49 -7.26 -10.71
N LEU A 56 -8.16 -7.02 -11.97
CA LEU A 56 -6.95 -6.30 -12.35
C LEU A 56 -7.27 -4.81 -12.52
N THR A 57 -6.43 -3.93 -11.94
CA THR A 57 -6.56 -2.47 -12.04
C THR A 57 -5.44 -1.87 -12.89
N LEU A 58 -5.77 -0.93 -13.80
CA LEU A 58 -4.82 -0.12 -14.58
C LEU A 58 -5.25 1.35 -14.58
N ALA A 59 -4.26 2.26 -14.61
CA ALA A 59 -4.47 3.69 -14.73
C ALA A 59 -3.22 4.37 -15.34
N ASN A 60 -3.35 5.63 -15.79
CA ASN A 60 -2.22 6.44 -16.24
C ASN A 60 -2.05 7.76 -15.47
N GLY A 61 -2.83 7.95 -14.40
CA GLY A 61 -2.90 9.17 -13.60
C GLY A 61 -4.00 10.14 -14.05
N TYR A 62 -4.50 10.04 -15.30
CA TYR A 62 -5.64 10.82 -15.76
C TYR A 62 -6.95 10.03 -15.68
N PHE A 63 -6.96 8.79 -16.15
CA PHE A 63 -8.12 7.89 -16.02
C PHE A 63 -7.68 6.46 -15.71
N GLY A 64 -8.59 5.68 -15.15
CA GLY A 64 -8.31 4.32 -14.72
C GLY A 64 -9.51 3.41 -14.88
N ILE A 65 -9.27 2.11 -14.74
CA ILE A 65 -10.26 1.04 -14.84
C ILE A 65 -9.82 -0.16 -14.02
N ASN A 66 -10.77 -0.92 -13.50
CA ASN A 66 -10.54 -2.33 -13.18
C ASN A 66 -11.43 -3.26 -14.03
N VAL A 67 -11.00 -4.51 -14.16
CA VAL A 67 -11.61 -5.48 -15.09
C VAL A 67 -11.72 -6.87 -14.46
N ALA A 68 -12.65 -7.67 -14.98
CA ALA A 68 -12.91 -9.04 -14.56
C ALA A 68 -11.69 -9.96 -14.69
N SER A 69 -11.68 -11.07 -13.95
CA SER A 69 -10.65 -12.10 -14.10
C SER A 69 -10.71 -12.79 -15.47
N ALA A 70 -11.88 -12.93 -16.09
CA ALA A 70 -12.07 -13.58 -17.39
C ALA A 70 -11.62 -12.76 -18.61
N GLY A 71 -11.38 -11.45 -18.45
CA GLY A 71 -11.07 -10.57 -19.58
C GLY A 71 -11.36 -9.09 -19.29
N PRO A 72 -11.28 -8.22 -20.31
CA PRO A 72 -11.48 -6.77 -20.18
C PRO A 72 -12.96 -6.39 -20.04
N PHE A 73 -13.69 -7.05 -19.15
CA PHE A 73 -15.13 -6.97 -19.02
C PHE A 73 -15.56 -6.22 -17.76
N PHE A 74 -16.74 -5.61 -17.83
CA PHE A 74 -17.48 -5.15 -16.66
C PHE A 74 -17.97 -6.36 -15.85
N GLU A 75 -17.84 -6.29 -14.53
CA GLU A 75 -18.21 -7.36 -13.61
C GLU A 75 -18.85 -6.79 -12.34
N VAL A 76 -19.76 -7.56 -11.75
CA VAL A 76 -20.34 -7.31 -10.44
C VAL A 76 -19.97 -8.49 -9.54
N ASP A 77 -19.65 -8.22 -8.28
CA ASP A 77 -19.32 -9.29 -7.33
C ASP A 77 -20.51 -10.26 -7.14
N LYS A 78 -20.18 -11.53 -6.96
CA LYS A 78 -21.11 -12.52 -6.40
C LYS A 78 -21.21 -12.25 -4.90
N PRO A 79 -22.43 -12.20 -4.32
CA PRO A 79 -22.56 -12.04 -2.89
C PRO A 79 -21.88 -13.18 -2.12
N VAL A 80 -21.02 -12.84 -1.17
CA VAL A 80 -20.44 -13.78 -0.20
C VAL A 80 -21.22 -13.61 1.10
N ASP A 81 -21.81 -14.69 1.62
CA ASP A 81 -22.71 -14.67 2.78
C ASP A 81 -23.84 -13.62 2.68
N GLY A 82 -24.33 -13.39 1.45
CA GLY A 82 -25.41 -12.43 1.16
C GLY A 82 -24.95 -10.98 1.08
N ASN A 83 -23.65 -10.69 1.15
CA ASN A 83 -23.10 -9.35 1.13
C ASN A 83 -22.29 -9.06 -0.14
N VAL A 84 -22.52 -7.89 -0.74
CA VAL A 84 -21.87 -7.44 -1.98
C VAL A 84 -21.59 -5.93 -1.96
N ILE A 85 -21.51 -5.31 -0.78
CA ILE A 85 -21.33 -3.86 -0.68
C ILE A 85 -19.86 -3.46 -0.56
N SER A 86 -19.54 -2.30 -1.13
CA SER A 86 -18.29 -1.59 -0.91
C SER A 86 -18.27 -0.94 0.48
N GLY A 87 -17.10 -0.51 0.92
CA GLY A 87 -16.90 0.14 2.21
C GLY A 87 -17.52 1.52 2.35
N TRP A 88 -17.25 2.11 3.52
CA TRP A 88 -17.54 3.50 3.81
C TRP A 88 -16.93 4.42 2.73
N PRO A 89 -17.55 5.56 2.39
CA PRO A 89 -18.83 6.08 2.88
C PRO A 89 -20.02 5.68 2.00
N LEU A 90 -19.79 4.98 0.88
CA LEU A 90 -20.78 4.81 -0.16
C LEU A 90 -21.72 3.63 0.09
N PHE A 91 -21.22 2.51 0.63
CA PHE A 91 -21.99 1.26 0.76
C PHE A 91 -22.73 0.87 -0.52
N SER A 92 -22.11 1.16 -1.68
CA SER A 92 -22.61 0.85 -3.01
C SER A 92 -22.42 -0.63 -3.32
N ARG A 93 -23.10 -1.15 -4.35
CA ARG A 93 -22.81 -2.46 -4.91
C ARG A 93 -21.36 -2.52 -5.39
N ARG A 94 -20.63 -3.55 -4.99
CA ARG A 94 -19.25 -3.83 -5.40
C ARG A 94 -19.24 -4.32 -6.85
N GLN A 95 -18.51 -3.60 -7.70
CA GLN A 95 -18.47 -3.83 -9.15
C GLN A 95 -17.16 -3.27 -9.72
N THR A 96 -16.87 -3.59 -10.99
CA THR A 96 -15.82 -2.89 -11.72
C THR A 96 -16.16 -1.41 -11.87
N PHE A 97 -15.15 -0.55 -11.82
CA PHE A 97 -15.26 0.89 -11.84
C PHE A 97 -14.21 1.52 -12.75
N SER A 98 -14.56 2.67 -13.32
CA SER A 98 -13.69 3.49 -14.15
C SER A 98 -14.07 4.95 -13.93
N THR A 99 -13.06 5.80 -13.79
CA THR A 99 -13.24 7.24 -13.59
C THR A 99 -12.10 8.04 -14.22
N ILE A 100 -12.21 9.36 -14.14
CA ILE A 100 -11.21 10.34 -14.52
C ILE A 100 -10.81 11.09 -13.24
N ALA A 101 -9.52 11.38 -13.06
CA ALA A 101 -9.05 12.22 -11.99
C ALA A 101 -9.79 13.57 -11.97
N GLY A 102 -10.31 13.97 -10.81
CA GLY A 102 -11.11 15.20 -10.69
C GLY A 102 -12.59 15.07 -11.09
N PHE A 103 -13.07 13.91 -11.53
CA PHE A 103 -14.46 13.69 -11.92
C PHE A 103 -15.32 13.27 -10.71
N TRP A 104 -15.90 14.25 -10.04
CA TRP A 104 -16.67 14.07 -8.81
C TRP A 104 -18.07 14.64 -8.94
N ASN A 105 -19.05 13.93 -8.38
CA ASN A 105 -20.40 14.46 -8.24
C ASN A 105 -20.47 15.46 -7.08
N SER A 106 -21.67 16.01 -6.84
CA SER A 106 -22.01 16.67 -5.59
C SER A 106 -23.35 16.13 -5.09
N GLN A 107 -23.44 15.68 -3.85
CA GLN A 107 -24.68 15.14 -3.30
C GLN A 107 -24.92 15.60 -1.85
N PRO A 108 -26.18 15.84 -1.47
CA PRO A 108 -26.52 16.35 -0.14
C PRO A 108 -26.26 15.36 0.99
N ARG A 109 -26.26 14.05 0.70
CA ARG A 109 -26.06 12.96 1.67
C ARG A 109 -25.43 11.77 0.99
N THR A 110 -24.74 10.94 1.77
CA THR A 110 -24.30 9.60 1.39
C THR A 110 -24.88 8.55 2.36
N ASN A 111 -24.67 7.27 2.07
CA ASN A 111 -25.15 6.16 2.89
C ASN A 111 -24.40 6.05 4.23
N GLY A 112 -23.16 6.51 4.30
CA GLY A 112 -22.32 6.51 5.50
C GLY A 112 -21.67 7.85 5.79
N THR A 113 -21.77 8.34 7.03
CA THR A 113 -20.96 9.48 7.50
C THR A 113 -20.74 9.39 9.00
N ASN A 114 -19.58 9.87 9.43
CA ASN A 114 -19.25 10.01 10.85
C ASN A 114 -19.87 11.30 11.44
N TYR A 115 -20.30 12.25 10.59
CA TYR A 115 -20.80 13.57 10.98
C TYR A 115 -22.11 13.96 10.29
N PRO A 116 -23.24 13.27 10.57
CA PRO A 116 -24.53 13.59 9.93
C PRO A 116 -24.98 15.06 10.08
N TRP A 117 -24.53 15.75 11.13
CA TRP A 117 -24.88 17.14 11.39
C TRP A 117 -24.18 18.12 10.45
N LEU A 118 -23.06 17.76 9.80
CA LEU A 118 -22.35 18.64 8.85
C LEU A 118 -23.12 18.85 7.54
N TYR A 119 -24.04 17.94 7.19
CA TYR A 119 -24.88 18.08 5.99
C TYR A 119 -25.76 19.34 6.00
N GLN A 120 -25.97 19.98 7.15
CA GLN A 120 -26.72 21.24 7.21
C GLN A 120 -25.93 22.44 6.66
N TYR A 121 -24.61 22.31 6.50
CA TYR A 121 -23.71 23.37 6.07
C TYR A 121 -23.26 23.27 4.62
N GLY A 122 -23.52 22.12 3.96
CA GLY A 122 -23.26 21.95 2.54
C GLY A 122 -23.28 20.49 2.11
N TRP A 123 -23.01 20.29 0.82
CA TRP A 123 -23.01 18.99 0.15
C TRP A 123 -21.60 18.44 0.07
N GLU A 124 -21.48 17.12 -0.10
CA GLU A 124 -20.20 16.45 -0.29
C GLU A 124 -19.99 16.04 -1.75
N SER A 125 -18.73 15.84 -2.13
CA SER A 125 -18.36 15.34 -3.46
C SER A 125 -17.81 13.92 -3.38
N PHE A 126 -18.32 13.02 -4.22
CA PHE A 126 -17.78 11.65 -4.36
C PHE A 126 -17.43 11.35 -5.81
N VAL A 127 -16.42 10.52 -6.02
CA VAL A 127 -15.93 10.17 -7.36
C VAL A 127 -17.06 9.62 -8.22
N ALA A 128 -17.25 10.16 -9.40
CA ALA A 128 -18.28 9.76 -10.35
C ALA A 128 -17.69 8.78 -11.37
N GLY A 129 -18.49 7.82 -11.83
CA GLY A 129 -18.05 6.83 -12.81
C GLY A 129 -18.23 7.31 -14.25
N ILE A 130 -17.38 6.83 -15.16
CA ILE A 130 -17.64 6.87 -16.60
C ILE A 130 -18.09 5.49 -17.09
N PRO A 131 -18.67 5.35 -18.30
CA PRO A 131 -18.97 4.03 -18.86
C PRO A 131 -17.72 3.14 -18.90
N HIS A 132 -17.88 1.87 -18.54
CA HIS A 132 -16.79 0.88 -18.59
C HIS A 132 -16.40 0.69 -20.04
N TRP A 133 -15.16 1.02 -20.35
CA TRP A 133 -14.77 1.29 -21.73
C TRP A 133 -14.00 0.15 -22.37
N SER A 134 -13.63 -0.93 -21.68
CA SER A 134 -12.72 -1.95 -22.23
C SER A 134 -13.44 -3.16 -22.87
N GLY A 135 -14.77 -3.26 -22.75
CA GLY A 135 -15.54 -4.42 -23.19
C GLY A 135 -15.46 -4.72 -24.69
N LEU A 136 -14.92 -5.90 -25.03
CA LEU A 136 -15.00 -6.58 -26.33
C LEU A 136 -15.54 -8.00 -26.16
N GLN A 137 -16.87 -8.17 -26.12
CA GLN A 137 -17.52 -9.45 -25.84
C GLN A 137 -17.74 -10.26 -27.12
N VAL A 138 -17.54 -11.59 -27.08
CA VAL A 138 -17.67 -12.46 -28.25
C VAL A 138 -18.88 -13.37 -28.08
N GLU A 139 -19.77 -13.44 -29.06
CA GLU A 139 -20.93 -14.34 -29.06
C GLU A 139 -20.80 -15.37 -30.17
N ALA A 140 -20.94 -16.64 -29.79
CA ALA A 140 -20.89 -17.80 -30.68
C ALA A 140 -21.75 -18.92 -30.10
N ASN A 141 -22.49 -19.63 -30.96
CA ASN A 141 -23.37 -20.74 -30.57
C ASN A 141 -24.35 -20.42 -29.41
N GLY A 142 -24.82 -19.18 -29.30
CA GLY A 142 -25.77 -18.76 -28.27
C GLY A 142 -25.16 -18.55 -26.88
N GLU A 143 -23.83 -18.64 -26.74
CA GLU A 143 -23.10 -18.25 -25.54
C GLU A 143 -22.29 -16.97 -25.81
N ARG A 144 -22.21 -16.09 -24.80
CA ARG A 144 -21.41 -14.87 -24.82
C ARG A 144 -20.22 -15.01 -23.88
N LEU A 145 -19.02 -14.79 -24.41
CA LEU A 145 -17.79 -14.63 -23.64
C LEU A 145 -17.76 -13.24 -23.00
N ASN A 146 -17.96 -13.21 -21.69
CA ASN A 146 -17.96 -12.01 -20.84
C ASN A 146 -17.48 -12.38 -19.41
N ALA A 147 -17.70 -11.51 -18.43
CA ALA A 147 -17.29 -11.73 -17.03
C ALA A 147 -18.01 -12.87 -16.28
N SER A 148 -19.07 -13.44 -16.88
CA SER A 148 -19.87 -14.53 -16.31
C SER A 148 -19.88 -15.74 -17.25
N VAL A 149 -18.80 -15.95 -17.99
CA VAL A 149 -18.68 -17.10 -18.90
C VAL A 149 -18.71 -18.39 -18.07
N ASN A 150 -19.22 -19.49 -18.61
CA ASN A 150 -19.17 -20.73 -17.86
C ASN A 150 -17.70 -21.18 -17.74
N PRO A 151 -17.13 -21.30 -16.52
CA PRO A 151 -15.73 -21.69 -16.36
C PRO A 151 -15.45 -23.11 -16.91
N GLU A 152 -16.45 -23.98 -16.99
CA GLU A 152 -16.31 -25.32 -17.60
C GLU A 152 -16.07 -25.26 -19.13
N HIS A 153 -16.37 -24.11 -19.75
CA HIS A 153 -16.16 -23.88 -21.19
C HIS A 153 -14.82 -23.21 -21.49
N ILE A 154 -14.00 -22.94 -20.46
CA ILE A 154 -12.68 -22.33 -20.56
C ILE A 154 -11.61 -23.37 -20.20
N THR A 155 -10.57 -23.47 -21.01
CA THR A 155 -9.41 -24.35 -20.79
C THR A 155 -8.12 -23.61 -21.07
N ASP A 156 -7.00 -24.08 -20.51
CA ASP A 156 -5.67 -23.47 -20.66
C ASP A 156 -5.63 -21.98 -20.28
N PHE A 157 -6.36 -21.62 -19.21
CA PHE A 157 -6.46 -20.24 -18.75
C PHE A 157 -5.14 -19.70 -18.22
N VAL A 158 -4.77 -18.53 -18.73
CA VAL A 158 -3.68 -17.69 -18.24
C VAL A 158 -4.15 -16.24 -18.29
N SER A 159 -4.12 -15.55 -17.16
CA SER A 159 -4.15 -14.09 -17.13
C SER A 159 -2.81 -13.57 -16.64
N SER A 160 -2.35 -12.44 -17.15
CA SER A 160 -1.07 -11.87 -16.75
C SER A 160 -1.06 -10.35 -16.66
N LEU A 161 -0.20 -9.82 -15.79
CA LEU A 161 0.11 -8.41 -15.64
C LEU A 161 1.62 -8.22 -15.82
N ASP A 162 2.00 -7.54 -16.89
CA ASP A 162 3.35 -6.98 -17.04
C ASP A 162 3.43 -5.72 -16.19
N VAL A 163 4.06 -5.82 -15.02
CA VAL A 163 4.19 -4.73 -14.05
C VAL A 163 5.12 -3.66 -14.56
N LYS A 164 6.14 -4.05 -15.35
CA LYS A 164 7.14 -3.12 -15.89
C LYS A 164 6.53 -2.19 -16.95
N ALA A 165 5.55 -2.67 -17.70
CA ALA A 165 4.93 -1.93 -18.78
C ALA A 165 3.44 -1.60 -18.58
N GLY A 166 2.80 -2.04 -17.49
CA GLY A 166 1.39 -1.77 -17.21
C GLY A 166 0.42 -2.41 -18.21
N ILE A 167 0.69 -3.64 -18.64
CA ILE A 167 -0.09 -4.35 -19.65
C ILE A 167 -0.79 -5.55 -19.04
N ALA A 168 -2.12 -5.61 -19.18
CA ALA A 168 -2.93 -6.76 -18.79
C ALA A 168 -3.18 -7.67 -20.00
N SER A 169 -3.11 -8.99 -19.80
CA SER A 169 -3.37 -9.97 -20.87
C SER A 169 -4.19 -11.16 -20.36
N TRP A 170 -4.96 -11.77 -21.26
CA TRP A 170 -5.69 -13.01 -21.01
C TRP A 170 -5.55 -13.93 -22.21
N ARG A 171 -5.29 -15.20 -21.96
CA ARG A 171 -5.23 -16.23 -22.97
C ARG A 171 -5.90 -17.50 -22.50
N TYR A 172 -6.78 -18.06 -23.33
CA TYR A 172 -7.46 -19.31 -23.04
C TYR A 172 -8.12 -19.89 -24.29
N ASN A 173 -8.46 -21.18 -24.20
CA ASN A 173 -9.31 -21.86 -25.16
C ASN A 173 -10.77 -21.82 -24.68
N TRP A 174 -11.63 -21.18 -25.46
CA TRP A 174 -13.07 -21.12 -25.21
C TRP A 174 -13.84 -22.09 -26.11
N LYS A 175 -14.82 -22.78 -25.52
CA LYS A 175 -15.73 -23.73 -26.20
C LYS A 175 -17.17 -23.21 -26.16
N PRO A 176 -17.62 -22.43 -27.16
CA PRO A 176 -18.94 -21.79 -27.14
C PRO A 176 -20.08 -22.80 -27.13
N GLY A 177 -20.96 -22.72 -26.13
CA GLY A 177 -22.14 -23.57 -25.93
C GLY A 177 -21.86 -24.92 -25.28
N GLY A 178 -20.64 -25.19 -24.80
CA GLY A 178 -20.25 -26.39 -24.05
C GLY A 178 -20.24 -27.72 -24.84
N SER A 179 -20.85 -27.77 -26.02
CA SER A 179 -21.04 -28.99 -26.81
C SER A 179 -20.72 -28.75 -28.31
N GLY A 180 -19.59 -29.29 -28.78
CA GLY A 180 -19.15 -29.18 -30.18
C GLY A 180 -17.62 -29.28 -30.35
N ASP A 181 -17.17 -29.60 -31.57
CA ASP A 181 -15.75 -29.74 -31.94
C ASP A 181 -15.07 -28.40 -32.31
N GLY A 182 -15.69 -27.25 -31.99
CA GLY A 182 -15.19 -25.92 -32.34
C GLY A 182 -14.60 -25.20 -31.13
N LEU A 183 -13.27 -25.22 -31.00
CA LEU A 183 -12.52 -24.40 -30.05
C LEU A 183 -12.09 -23.08 -30.68
N ILE A 184 -12.07 -22.03 -29.86
CA ILE A 184 -11.53 -20.70 -30.21
C ILE A 184 -10.42 -20.37 -29.21
N ASP A 185 -9.17 -20.24 -29.67
CA ASP A 185 -8.10 -19.62 -28.90
C ASP A 185 -8.39 -18.11 -28.84
N VAL A 186 -8.52 -17.61 -27.62
CA VAL A 186 -8.82 -16.22 -27.29
C VAL A 186 -7.60 -15.60 -26.65
N ASP A 187 -7.20 -14.43 -27.16
CA ASP A 187 -6.10 -13.63 -26.63
C ASP A 187 -6.53 -12.17 -26.55
N TYR A 188 -6.62 -11.66 -25.33
CA TYR A 188 -6.86 -10.25 -25.02
C TYR A 188 -5.58 -9.57 -24.51
N GLN A 189 -5.39 -8.30 -24.88
CA GLN A 189 -4.37 -7.43 -24.28
C GLN A 189 -4.94 -6.02 -24.08
N LEU A 190 -4.72 -5.43 -22.91
CA LEU A 190 -5.24 -4.12 -22.50
C LEU A 190 -4.12 -3.26 -21.89
N PHE A 191 -4.09 -1.98 -22.25
CA PHE A 191 -3.27 -0.97 -21.56
C PHE A 191 -3.96 0.41 -21.54
N VAL A 192 -3.63 1.21 -20.52
CA VAL A 192 -3.99 2.63 -20.41
C VAL A 192 -2.74 3.45 -20.70
N HIS A 193 -2.74 4.26 -21.76
CA HIS A 193 -1.50 4.81 -22.31
C HIS A 193 -0.86 5.80 -21.32
N LYS A 194 0.37 5.51 -20.90
CA LYS A 194 1.10 6.30 -19.89
C LYS A 194 1.50 7.71 -20.36
N LEU A 195 1.98 7.85 -21.60
CA LEU A 195 2.37 9.15 -22.19
C LEU A 195 1.18 9.97 -22.72
N TYR A 196 0.39 9.40 -23.64
CA TYR A 196 -0.81 10.05 -24.20
C TYR A 196 -2.01 9.85 -23.27
N VAL A 197 -2.16 10.76 -22.31
CA VAL A 197 -3.10 10.63 -21.18
C VAL A 197 -4.56 10.35 -21.57
N ASN A 198 -5.00 10.69 -22.77
CA ASN A 198 -6.37 10.48 -23.26
C ASN A 198 -6.58 9.14 -24.00
N LYS A 199 -5.54 8.31 -24.21
CA LYS A 199 -5.61 7.10 -25.03
C LYS A 199 -5.59 5.82 -24.18
N ALA A 200 -6.33 4.80 -24.60
CA ALA A 200 -6.18 3.41 -24.18
C ALA A 200 -6.50 2.46 -25.34
N ALA A 201 -6.11 1.19 -25.24
CA ALA A 201 -6.42 0.21 -26.28
C ALA A 201 -6.68 -1.19 -25.73
N VAL A 202 -7.60 -1.91 -26.38
CA VAL A 202 -7.90 -3.33 -26.14
C VAL A 202 -7.73 -4.09 -27.45
N ARG A 203 -6.81 -5.06 -27.50
CA ARG A 203 -6.70 -6.01 -28.61
C ARG A 203 -7.45 -7.29 -28.26
N LEU A 204 -8.21 -7.81 -29.21
CA LEU A 204 -8.78 -9.14 -29.21
C LEU A 204 -8.25 -9.91 -30.42
N ARG A 205 -7.64 -11.07 -30.19
CA ARG A 205 -7.22 -12.01 -31.22
C ARG A 205 -7.97 -13.33 -31.04
N LEU A 206 -8.64 -13.77 -32.10
CA LEU A 206 -9.39 -15.02 -32.12
C LEU A 206 -8.80 -15.98 -33.17
N THR A 207 -8.55 -17.22 -32.78
CA THR A 207 -8.14 -18.29 -33.71
C THR A 207 -9.05 -19.50 -33.53
N ALA A 208 -9.95 -19.72 -34.49
CA ALA A 208 -10.87 -20.85 -34.45
C ALA A 208 -10.25 -22.11 -35.09
N THR A 209 -10.55 -23.27 -34.53
CA THR A 209 -10.11 -24.58 -35.05
C THR A 209 -10.85 -25.03 -36.32
N ARG A 210 -11.94 -24.32 -36.67
CA ARG A 210 -12.80 -24.54 -37.83
C ARG A 210 -13.38 -23.21 -38.28
N ASP A 211 -13.95 -23.19 -39.48
CA ASP A 211 -14.70 -22.04 -39.95
C ASP A 211 -15.93 -21.82 -39.05
N VAL A 212 -16.07 -20.59 -38.54
CA VAL A 212 -17.17 -20.18 -37.66
C VAL A 212 -17.43 -18.69 -37.81
N ILE A 213 -18.71 -18.31 -37.76
CA ILE A 213 -19.12 -16.91 -37.69
C ILE A 213 -19.33 -16.58 -36.23
N VAL A 214 -18.71 -15.50 -35.77
CA VAL A 214 -18.91 -14.96 -34.42
C VAL A 214 -19.36 -13.50 -34.51
N THR A 215 -20.10 -13.05 -33.52
CA THR A 215 -20.43 -11.62 -33.36
C THR A 215 -19.55 -11.05 -32.26
N VAL A 216 -18.78 -10.01 -32.56
CA VAL A 216 -18.03 -9.27 -31.53
C VAL A 216 -18.77 -7.98 -31.21
N TYR A 217 -18.95 -7.72 -29.93
CA TYR A 217 -19.59 -6.53 -29.39
C TYR A 217 -18.56 -5.61 -28.76
N ASP A 218 -18.47 -4.39 -29.28
CA ASP A 218 -17.78 -3.28 -28.64
C ASP A 218 -18.78 -2.53 -27.75
N VAL A 219 -18.53 -2.57 -26.43
CA VAL A 219 -19.45 -2.08 -25.42
C VAL A 219 -18.81 -0.95 -24.62
N LEU A 220 -19.54 0.16 -24.47
CA LEU A 220 -19.33 1.14 -23.41
C LEU A 220 -20.43 0.91 -22.37
N ASP A 221 -20.09 0.29 -21.24
CA ASP A 221 -21.08 -0.16 -20.26
C ASP A 221 -21.41 0.93 -19.23
N GLY A 222 -22.60 1.50 -19.36
CA GLY A 222 -23.11 2.55 -18.48
C GLY A 222 -23.34 2.12 -17.03
N ASP A 223 -23.42 0.83 -16.70
CA ASP A 223 -23.59 0.39 -15.30
C ASP A 223 -22.41 0.80 -14.39
N CYS A 224 -21.25 1.05 -15.00
CA CYS A 224 -20.06 1.60 -14.36
C CYS A 224 -20.17 3.11 -14.07
N ALA A 225 -21.02 3.84 -14.79
CA ALA A 225 -21.21 5.29 -14.65
C ALA A 225 -22.07 5.66 -13.41
N VAL A 226 -21.75 5.08 -12.25
CA VAL A 226 -22.42 5.38 -10.98
C VAL A 226 -22.17 6.83 -10.57
N ARG A 227 -23.19 7.46 -9.96
CA ARG A 227 -23.16 8.89 -9.56
C ARG A 227 -22.97 9.87 -10.73
N SER A 228 -23.20 9.42 -11.95
CA SER A 228 -23.20 10.24 -13.16
C SER A 228 -24.58 10.26 -13.80
N ASP A 229 -24.94 11.40 -14.38
CA ASP A 229 -26.12 11.55 -15.21
C ASP A 229 -25.73 11.36 -16.68
N PHE A 230 -26.57 10.66 -17.43
CA PHE A 230 -26.42 10.47 -18.87
C PHE A 230 -26.65 11.80 -19.62
N ILE A 231 -25.77 12.12 -20.58
CA ILE A 231 -25.89 13.30 -21.45
C ILE A 231 -26.33 12.90 -22.85
N ASP A 232 -25.51 12.16 -23.56
CA ASP A 232 -25.75 11.78 -24.95
C ASP A 232 -24.89 10.56 -25.32
N LYS A 233 -25.26 9.86 -26.39
CA LYS A 233 -24.50 8.75 -26.95
C LYS A 233 -24.78 8.64 -28.43
N LYS A 234 -23.83 8.12 -29.19
CA LYS A 234 -24.03 7.95 -30.63
C LYS A 234 -23.25 6.78 -31.20
N TYR A 235 -23.91 6.08 -32.11
CA TYR A 235 -23.29 5.19 -33.08
C TYR A 235 -23.08 5.96 -34.37
N GLU A 236 -21.84 6.05 -34.84
CA GLU A 236 -21.55 6.66 -36.14
C GLU A 236 -21.84 5.63 -37.24
N GLU A 237 -22.74 5.94 -38.17
CA GLU A 237 -23.12 5.00 -39.24
C GLU A 237 -21.96 4.75 -40.21
N ASP A 238 -21.26 5.83 -40.59
CA ASP A 238 -20.22 5.82 -41.62
C ASP A 238 -18.80 5.52 -41.09
N ALA A 239 -18.63 5.31 -39.78
CA ALA A 239 -17.34 5.05 -39.16
C ALA A 239 -17.46 4.02 -38.02
N PRO A 240 -16.43 3.20 -37.75
CA PRO A 240 -16.43 2.16 -36.72
C PRO A 240 -16.42 2.71 -35.27
N ILE A 241 -17.23 3.73 -34.99
CA ILE A 241 -17.17 4.57 -33.80
C ILE A 241 -18.48 4.50 -33.03
N ILE A 242 -18.36 4.33 -31.71
CA ILE A 242 -19.41 4.64 -30.74
C ILE A 242 -18.85 5.60 -29.69
N TRP A 243 -19.71 6.40 -29.09
CA TRP A 243 -19.34 7.18 -27.92
C TRP A 243 -20.51 7.39 -26.98
N SER A 244 -20.17 7.66 -25.72
CA SER A 244 -21.11 7.98 -24.65
C SER A 244 -20.56 9.15 -23.83
N ALA A 245 -21.45 10.03 -23.41
CA ALA A 245 -21.16 11.21 -22.62
C ALA A 245 -21.97 11.19 -21.32
N VAL A 246 -21.30 11.53 -20.24
CA VAL A 246 -21.87 11.60 -18.90
C VAL A 246 -21.40 12.85 -18.19
N GLN A 247 -22.21 13.35 -17.26
CA GLN A 247 -21.85 14.42 -16.34
C GLN A 247 -21.86 13.87 -14.90
N PRO A 248 -20.98 14.33 -14.00
CA PRO A 248 -21.12 13.98 -12.60
C PRO A 248 -22.44 14.53 -12.05
N GLY A 249 -23.13 13.76 -11.22
CA GLY A 249 -24.41 14.17 -10.64
C GLY A 249 -24.33 15.54 -9.96
N ASN A 250 -25.27 16.43 -10.27
CA ASN A 250 -25.33 17.82 -9.79
C ASN A 250 -24.14 18.73 -10.14
N ILE A 251 -23.25 18.33 -11.06
CA ILE A 251 -22.18 19.18 -11.61
C ILE A 251 -22.42 19.38 -13.12
N THR A 252 -23.28 20.33 -13.46
CA THR A 252 -23.78 20.51 -14.84
C THR A 252 -22.81 21.18 -15.81
N ASN A 253 -21.74 21.78 -15.31
CA ASN A 253 -20.69 22.37 -16.13
C ASN A 253 -19.55 21.40 -16.42
N VAL A 254 -19.67 20.14 -15.98
CA VAL A 254 -18.69 19.09 -16.25
C VAL A 254 -19.27 18.02 -17.15
N THR A 255 -18.57 17.68 -18.23
CA THR A 255 -18.96 16.57 -19.11
C THR A 255 -17.74 15.75 -19.48
N ALA A 256 -17.84 14.44 -19.36
CA ALA A 256 -16.86 13.48 -19.84
C ALA A 256 -17.37 12.78 -21.09
N TYR A 257 -16.48 12.57 -22.05
CA TYR A 257 -16.72 11.80 -23.26
C TYR A 257 -15.83 10.57 -23.28
N VAL A 258 -16.43 9.43 -23.61
CA VAL A 258 -15.74 8.17 -23.85
C VAL A 258 -16.04 7.74 -25.28
N TYR A 259 -15.00 7.70 -26.11
CA TYR A 259 -15.05 7.25 -27.50
C TYR A 259 -14.41 5.88 -27.64
N SER A 260 -14.99 5.06 -28.52
CA SER A 260 -14.41 3.81 -29.00
C SER A 260 -14.35 3.84 -30.52
N THR A 261 -13.19 3.56 -31.10
CA THR A 261 -13.00 3.36 -32.54
C THR A 261 -12.46 1.94 -32.78
N LEU A 262 -13.12 1.14 -33.62
CA LEU A 262 -12.62 -0.19 -34.01
C LEU A 262 -11.69 -0.12 -35.23
N ASN A 263 -10.67 -0.96 -35.21
CA ASN A 263 -9.84 -1.32 -36.37
C ASN A 263 -9.48 -2.80 -36.27
N GLY A 264 -8.96 -3.40 -37.33
CA GLY A 264 -8.56 -4.81 -37.27
C GLY A 264 -7.97 -5.33 -38.57
N SER A 265 -7.93 -6.66 -38.69
CA SER A 265 -7.37 -7.33 -39.87
C SER A 265 -8.09 -6.93 -41.17
N ASP A 266 -7.37 -6.85 -42.28
CA ASP A 266 -7.89 -6.40 -43.60
C ASP A 266 -9.11 -7.19 -44.13
N TRP A 267 -9.37 -8.37 -43.58
CA TRP A 267 -10.49 -9.24 -43.94
C TRP A 267 -11.68 -9.15 -42.99
N ILE A 268 -11.64 -8.25 -42.00
CA ILE A 268 -12.81 -7.89 -41.21
C ILE A 268 -13.69 -6.97 -42.05
N ASP A 269 -14.93 -7.38 -42.29
CA ASP A 269 -15.91 -6.57 -43.00
C ASP A 269 -16.68 -5.68 -42.01
N PHE A 270 -16.20 -4.44 -41.84
CA PHE A 270 -16.89 -3.43 -41.04
C PHE A 270 -18.23 -2.96 -41.66
N GLY A 271 -18.56 -3.37 -42.88
CA GLY A 271 -19.90 -3.20 -43.46
C GLY A 271 -20.96 -4.08 -42.76
N THR A 272 -20.54 -5.12 -42.03
CA THR A 272 -21.44 -5.93 -41.19
C THR A 272 -21.79 -5.26 -39.85
N ARG A 273 -21.24 -4.07 -39.58
CA ARG A 273 -21.50 -3.39 -38.32
C ARG A 273 -22.97 -3.03 -38.16
N SER A 274 -23.43 -3.10 -36.92
CA SER A 274 -24.74 -2.58 -36.54
C SER A 274 -24.72 -2.02 -35.13
N GLN A 275 -25.55 -1.00 -34.89
CA GLN A 275 -25.87 -0.59 -33.53
C GLN A 275 -26.59 -1.74 -32.80
N VAL A 276 -26.19 -1.99 -31.56
CA VAL A 276 -26.87 -2.97 -30.70
C VAL A 276 -28.08 -2.31 -30.05
N PRO A 277 -29.26 -2.94 -30.05
CA PRO A 277 -30.44 -2.42 -29.36
C PRO A 277 -30.22 -2.22 -27.85
N GLU A 278 -30.91 -1.25 -27.28
CA GLU A 278 -30.92 -1.05 -25.82
C GLU A 278 -31.46 -2.30 -25.09
N GLY A 279 -30.96 -2.56 -23.88
CA GLY A 279 -31.37 -3.70 -23.05
C GLY A 279 -30.56 -4.98 -23.23
N VAL A 280 -29.65 -5.07 -24.20
CA VAL A 280 -28.82 -6.27 -24.44
C VAL A 280 -27.66 -6.42 -23.45
N PHE A 281 -27.12 -5.32 -22.94
CA PHE A 281 -25.97 -5.30 -22.02
C PHE A 281 -26.32 -4.78 -20.63
N SER A 282 -27.18 -3.76 -20.52
CA SER A 282 -27.62 -3.23 -19.24
C SER A 282 -29.14 -3.16 -19.15
N SER A 283 -29.68 -3.28 -17.94
CA SER A 283 -31.11 -3.16 -17.66
C SER A 283 -31.53 -1.70 -17.43
N GLY A 284 -31.13 -0.78 -18.32
CA GLY A 284 -31.72 0.56 -18.38
C GLY A 284 -30.81 1.76 -18.05
N ASN A 285 -29.48 1.61 -17.99
CA ASN A 285 -28.61 2.80 -17.93
C ASN A 285 -28.54 3.49 -19.30
N GLY A 286 -28.98 4.75 -19.36
CA GLY A 286 -29.02 5.54 -20.60
C GLY A 286 -27.66 5.71 -21.26
N SER A 287 -26.56 5.65 -20.50
CA SER A 287 -25.19 5.82 -21.01
C SER A 287 -24.57 4.55 -21.63
N THR A 288 -25.23 3.40 -21.55
CA THR A 288 -24.77 2.19 -22.25
C THR A 288 -24.98 2.34 -23.77
N ILE A 289 -23.93 2.07 -24.53
CA ILE A 289 -23.97 1.95 -25.99
C ILE A 289 -23.07 0.81 -26.45
N ALA A 290 -23.50 0.11 -27.49
CA ALA A 290 -22.68 -0.90 -28.13
C ALA A 290 -22.87 -0.93 -29.65
N GLN A 291 -21.81 -1.32 -30.33
CA GLN A 291 -21.82 -1.71 -31.73
C GLN A 291 -21.43 -3.18 -31.83
N SER A 292 -21.91 -3.86 -32.86
CA SER A 292 -21.50 -5.23 -33.17
C SER A 292 -20.84 -5.30 -34.54
N VAL A 293 -19.96 -6.28 -34.74
CA VAL A 293 -19.37 -6.64 -36.04
C VAL A 293 -19.37 -8.16 -36.17
N GLN A 294 -19.74 -8.69 -37.34
CA GLN A 294 -19.67 -10.13 -37.61
C GLN A 294 -18.29 -10.48 -38.14
N LEU A 295 -17.62 -11.44 -37.50
CA LEU A 295 -16.32 -11.95 -37.91
C LEU A 295 -16.46 -13.36 -38.49
N ASN A 296 -16.03 -13.53 -39.74
CA ASN A 296 -15.92 -14.83 -40.38
C ASN A 296 -14.54 -15.43 -40.06
N LEU A 297 -14.44 -16.15 -38.94
CA LEU A 297 -13.19 -16.80 -38.55
C LEU A 297 -12.92 -17.98 -39.49
N THR A 298 -11.78 -17.92 -40.19
CA THR A 298 -11.28 -19.04 -41.00
C THR A 298 -10.44 -19.96 -40.12
N ALA A 299 -10.61 -21.27 -40.27
CA ALA A 299 -9.88 -22.28 -39.50
C ALA A 299 -8.36 -21.98 -39.48
N TRP A 300 -7.80 -21.91 -38.27
CA TRP A 300 -6.37 -21.71 -37.99
C TRP A 300 -5.78 -20.37 -38.47
N ARG A 301 -6.61 -19.41 -38.88
CA ARG A 301 -6.18 -18.05 -39.22
C ARG A 301 -6.52 -17.11 -38.05
N PRO A 302 -5.52 -16.57 -37.33
CA PRO A 302 -5.76 -15.55 -36.31
C PRO A 302 -6.43 -14.34 -36.92
N THR A 303 -7.49 -13.83 -36.30
CA THR A 303 -8.18 -12.60 -36.68
C THR A 303 -8.11 -11.63 -35.51
N GLU A 304 -7.54 -10.44 -35.75
CA GLU A 304 -7.34 -9.41 -34.74
C GLU A 304 -8.32 -8.26 -34.94
N LEU A 305 -9.02 -7.89 -33.86
CA LEU A 305 -9.85 -6.70 -33.72
C LEU A 305 -9.32 -5.87 -32.56
N THR A 306 -9.06 -4.59 -32.79
CA THR A 306 -8.60 -3.66 -31.77
C THR A 306 -9.64 -2.56 -31.56
N LYS A 307 -9.87 -2.26 -30.29
CA LYS A 307 -10.65 -1.13 -29.81
C LYS A 307 -9.71 -0.05 -29.29
N PHE A 308 -9.78 1.13 -29.88
CA PHE A 308 -9.03 2.31 -29.47
C PHE A 308 -9.96 3.25 -28.72
N VAL A 309 -9.58 3.58 -27.49
CA VAL A 309 -10.40 4.34 -26.56
C VAL A 309 -9.83 5.73 -26.38
N GLY A 310 -10.72 6.72 -26.43
CA GLY A 310 -10.42 8.12 -26.15
C GLY A 310 -11.28 8.62 -25.00
N VAL A 311 -10.66 9.20 -23.98
CA VAL A 311 -11.34 9.73 -22.79
C VAL A 311 -10.91 11.17 -22.53
N ALA A 312 -11.86 12.08 -22.31
CA ALA A 312 -11.57 13.43 -21.86
C ALA A 312 -12.77 14.04 -21.12
N SER A 313 -12.49 14.96 -20.21
CA SER A 313 -13.49 15.75 -19.47
C SER A 313 -13.18 17.24 -19.52
N THR A 314 -14.22 18.05 -19.35
CA THR A 314 -14.10 19.52 -19.25
C THR A 314 -13.24 20.00 -18.09
N ASP A 315 -13.01 19.16 -17.07
CA ASP A 315 -12.15 19.52 -15.94
C ASP A 315 -10.68 19.69 -16.35
N ALA A 316 -10.23 18.93 -17.35
CA ALA A 316 -8.86 19.03 -17.88
C ALA A 316 -8.81 19.68 -19.27
N PHE A 317 -9.84 19.52 -20.11
CA PHE A 317 -9.80 19.92 -21.52
C PHE A 317 -10.99 20.80 -21.89
N PRO A 318 -10.79 22.02 -22.45
CA PRO A 318 -11.89 22.91 -22.81
C PRO A 318 -12.90 22.33 -23.82
N ASP A 319 -12.43 21.50 -24.76
CA ASP A 319 -13.26 20.75 -25.73
C ASP A 319 -13.02 19.24 -25.56
N PRO A 320 -13.62 18.61 -24.54
CA PRO A 320 -13.36 17.21 -24.25
C PRO A 320 -13.95 16.28 -25.32
N GLN A 321 -14.99 16.69 -26.04
CA GLN A 321 -15.57 15.88 -27.10
C GLN A 321 -14.57 15.74 -28.26
N ALA A 322 -13.97 16.83 -28.70
CA ALA A 322 -12.95 16.79 -29.75
C ALA A 322 -11.69 16.04 -29.30
N VAL A 323 -11.24 16.25 -28.06
CA VAL A 323 -10.05 15.56 -27.51
C VAL A 323 -10.27 14.05 -27.43
N ALA A 324 -11.37 13.59 -26.83
CA ALA A 324 -11.69 12.17 -26.73
C ALA A 324 -11.86 11.52 -28.12
N LYS A 325 -12.58 12.19 -29.02
CA LYS A 325 -12.73 11.75 -30.41
C LYS A 325 -11.38 11.59 -31.10
N ASN A 326 -10.56 12.63 -31.09
CA ASN A 326 -9.24 12.63 -31.73
C ASN A 326 -8.31 11.58 -31.11
N ALA A 327 -8.34 11.39 -29.80
CA ALA A 327 -7.55 10.36 -29.12
C ALA A 327 -7.89 8.94 -29.62
N SER A 328 -9.18 8.61 -29.73
CA SER A 328 -9.61 7.30 -30.25
C SER A 328 -9.30 7.10 -31.75
N GLN A 329 -9.51 8.14 -32.57
CA GLN A 329 -9.31 8.07 -34.02
C GLN A 329 -7.83 8.04 -34.38
N SER A 330 -7.03 8.96 -33.83
CA SER A 330 -5.57 8.98 -34.06
C SER A 330 -4.91 7.71 -33.53
N GLY A 331 -5.40 7.14 -32.42
CA GLY A 331 -4.94 5.84 -31.95
C GLY A 331 -5.22 4.72 -32.95
N SER A 332 -6.39 4.72 -33.57
CA SER A 332 -6.76 3.76 -34.63
C SER A 332 -5.93 3.92 -35.91
N GLU A 333 -5.64 5.16 -36.31
CA GLU A 333 -4.79 5.50 -37.46
C GLU A 333 -3.33 5.09 -37.25
N GLU A 334 -2.81 5.29 -36.04
CA GLU A 334 -1.46 4.92 -35.64
C GLU A 334 -1.29 3.39 -35.51
N GLY A 335 -2.34 2.72 -35.01
CA GLY A 335 -2.40 1.27 -34.87
C GLY A 335 -1.89 0.76 -33.51
N TYR A 336 -2.33 -0.46 -33.17
CA TYR A 336 -2.12 -1.06 -31.84
C TYR A 336 -0.65 -1.17 -31.44
N TYR A 337 0.18 -1.71 -32.33
CA TYR A 337 1.57 -2.03 -32.01
C TYR A 337 2.45 -0.77 -31.86
N SER A 338 2.15 0.33 -32.58
CA SER A 338 2.85 1.61 -32.41
C SER A 338 2.49 2.26 -31.06
N LEU A 339 1.20 2.28 -30.71
CA LEU A 339 0.77 2.77 -29.40
C LEU A 339 1.34 1.93 -28.26
N LEU A 340 1.35 0.60 -28.40
CA LEU A 340 1.94 -0.28 -27.41
C LEU A 340 3.44 0.00 -27.23
N HIS A 341 4.16 0.24 -28.32
CA HIS A 341 5.59 0.54 -28.28
C HIS A 341 5.87 1.84 -27.52
N SER A 342 5.22 2.95 -27.89
CA SER A 342 5.40 4.24 -27.20
C SER A 342 4.89 4.23 -25.76
N HIS A 343 3.91 3.38 -25.44
CA HIS A 343 3.49 3.12 -24.06
C HIS A 343 4.59 2.45 -23.23
N ILE A 344 5.20 1.39 -23.76
CA ILE A 344 6.31 0.66 -23.11
C ILE A 344 7.50 1.60 -22.94
N GLU A 345 7.87 2.36 -23.97
CA GLU A 345 8.99 3.32 -23.91
C GLU A 345 8.82 4.32 -22.76
N GLU A 346 7.61 4.85 -22.55
CA GLU A 346 7.37 5.76 -21.42
C GLU A 346 7.54 5.05 -20.07
N TRP A 347 7.01 3.84 -19.92
CA TRP A 347 7.19 3.06 -18.68
C TRP A 347 8.66 2.70 -18.42
N GLU A 348 9.45 2.43 -19.46
CA GLU A 348 10.89 2.19 -19.36
C GLU A 348 11.67 3.43 -18.85
N THR A 349 11.08 4.63 -18.90
CA THR A 349 11.65 5.83 -18.27
C THR A 349 11.24 6.02 -16.81
N ILE A 350 10.15 5.36 -16.38
CA ILE A 350 9.53 5.54 -15.08
C ILE A 350 9.94 4.40 -14.13
N LEU A 351 9.64 3.15 -14.48
CA LEU A 351 9.84 2.00 -13.60
C LEU A 351 11.07 1.20 -14.06
N THR A 352 12.24 1.72 -13.75
CA THR A 352 13.53 1.15 -14.12
C THR A 352 14.06 0.21 -13.02
N PRO A 353 15.00 -0.71 -13.32
CA PRO A 353 15.61 -1.57 -12.31
C PRO A 353 16.24 -0.81 -11.14
N ASP A 354 16.78 0.39 -11.39
CA ASP A 354 17.37 1.27 -10.38
C ASP A 354 16.35 2.19 -9.69
N SER A 355 15.05 2.15 -10.03
CA SER A 355 13.99 2.91 -9.35
C SER A 355 13.17 2.08 -8.34
N VAL A 356 13.53 0.80 -8.16
CA VAL A 356 12.94 -0.14 -7.19
C VAL A 356 14.02 -0.78 -6.32
N ASP A 357 13.63 -1.32 -5.15
CA ASP A 357 14.58 -2.00 -4.27
C ASP A 357 14.84 -3.44 -4.75
N ASP A 358 16.06 -3.95 -4.58
CA ASP A 358 16.49 -5.26 -5.09
C ASP A 358 17.12 -6.15 -4.01
N TYR A 359 16.56 -7.35 -3.86
CA TYR A 359 16.95 -8.36 -2.86
C TYR A 359 17.89 -9.45 -3.43
N TYR A 360 18.41 -9.29 -4.66
CA TYR A 360 19.37 -10.22 -5.25
C TYR A 360 20.62 -10.39 -4.39
N LEU A 361 21.04 -11.64 -4.21
CA LEU A 361 22.33 -11.99 -3.61
C LEU A 361 23.50 -11.59 -4.52
N ALA A 362 24.70 -11.51 -3.96
CA ALA A 362 25.90 -11.13 -4.72
C ALA A 362 26.25 -12.09 -5.89
N ASN A 363 25.71 -13.31 -5.88
CA ASN A 363 25.86 -14.29 -6.96
C ASN A 363 24.79 -14.13 -8.07
N GLY A 364 23.87 -13.17 -7.94
CA GLY A 364 22.77 -12.92 -8.88
C GLY A 364 21.56 -13.83 -8.72
N SER A 365 21.43 -14.60 -7.63
CA SER A 365 20.21 -15.37 -7.33
C SER A 365 19.33 -14.65 -6.30
N LEU A 366 18.01 -14.74 -6.45
CA LEU A 366 17.08 -14.30 -5.41
C LEU A 366 17.10 -15.29 -4.23
N PRO A 367 17.01 -14.84 -2.97
CA PRO A 367 16.89 -15.74 -1.82
C PRO A 367 15.72 -16.71 -1.96
N ALA A 368 15.91 -17.93 -1.44
CA ALA A 368 14.88 -18.97 -1.45
C ALA A 368 13.78 -18.77 -0.39
N ASP A 369 13.98 -17.84 0.55
CA ASP A 369 12.99 -17.50 1.57
C ASP A 369 11.77 -16.85 0.89
N PRO A 370 10.57 -17.46 0.99
CA PRO A 370 9.40 -16.97 0.28
C PRO A 370 8.92 -15.61 0.81
N ASN A 371 9.25 -15.24 2.06
CA ASN A 371 8.96 -13.91 2.58
C ASN A 371 9.82 -12.85 1.86
N ILE A 372 11.09 -13.15 1.59
CA ILE A 372 11.98 -12.26 0.84
C ILE A 372 11.55 -12.16 -0.62
N GLN A 373 11.12 -13.27 -1.23
CA GLN A 373 10.56 -13.26 -2.58
C GLN A 373 9.31 -12.38 -2.68
N GLU A 374 8.42 -12.46 -1.70
CA GLU A 374 7.24 -11.59 -1.64
C GLU A 374 7.62 -10.12 -1.50
N LEU A 375 8.53 -9.76 -0.58
CA LEU A 375 9.02 -8.38 -0.45
C LEU A 375 9.69 -7.87 -1.73
N HIS A 376 10.39 -8.74 -2.45
CA HIS A 376 11.00 -8.41 -3.75
C HIS A 376 9.94 -8.12 -4.81
N ILE A 377 8.88 -8.92 -4.90
CA ILE A 377 7.74 -8.66 -5.81
C ILE A 377 7.06 -7.34 -5.44
N LEU A 378 6.80 -7.12 -4.15
CA LEU A 378 6.16 -5.90 -3.63
C LEU A 378 6.98 -4.63 -3.87
N ALA A 379 8.30 -4.73 -3.91
CA ALA A 379 9.18 -3.62 -4.28
C ALA A 379 8.97 -3.16 -5.74
N ARG A 380 8.34 -3.97 -6.61
CA ARG A 380 7.96 -3.61 -7.99
C ARG A 380 6.48 -3.26 -8.11
N THR A 381 5.58 -4.05 -7.50
CA THR A 381 4.13 -3.86 -7.66
C THR A 381 3.63 -2.62 -6.92
N ASN A 382 4.14 -2.33 -5.70
CA ASN A 382 3.72 -1.15 -4.95
C ASN A 382 4.01 0.17 -5.70
N PRO A 383 5.24 0.44 -6.19
CA PRO A 383 5.49 1.65 -6.95
C PRO A 383 4.75 1.65 -8.29
N PHE A 384 4.57 0.50 -8.96
CA PHE A 384 3.75 0.42 -10.17
C PHE A 384 2.32 0.94 -9.96
N TYR A 385 1.62 0.47 -8.92
CA TYR A 385 0.25 0.91 -8.64
C TYR A 385 0.17 2.39 -8.23
N LEU A 386 1.11 2.87 -7.42
CA LEU A 386 1.18 4.28 -7.04
C LEU A 386 1.44 5.17 -8.26
N LEU A 387 2.46 4.85 -9.07
CA LEU A 387 2.82 5.61 -10.27
C LEU A 387 1.76 5.51 -11.38
N SER A 388 1.02 4.41 -11.47
CA SER A 388 -0.13 4.30 -12.37
C SER A 388 -1.23 5.33 -12.06
N ASN A 389 -1.31 5.80 -10.81
CA ASN A 389 -2.29 6.80 -10.38
C ASN A 389 -1.71 8.23 -10.32
N MET A 390 -0.49 8.44 -10.79
CA MET A 390 0.18 9.77 -10.83
C MET A 390 0.56 10.14 -12.26
N ILE A 391 0.32 11.39 -12.67
CA ILE A 391 0.74 11.88 -13.98
C ILE A 391 2.22 12.30 -13.92
N GLY A 392 2.99 11.83 -14.91
CA GLY A 392 4.41 12.17 -15.07
C GLY A 392 4.64 13.45 -15.89
N PRO A 393 5.83 14.06 -15.79
CA PRO A 393 6.16 15.30 -16.49
C PRO A 393 6.14 15.17 -18.01
N ASN A 394 6.57 14.03 -18.57
CA ASN A 394 6.52 13.77 -20.02
C ASN A 394 5.09 13.78 -20.56
N ALA A 395 4.16 13.20 -19.80
CA ALA A 395 2.74 13.16 -20.13
C ALA A 395 2.12 14.56 -20.09
N VAL A 396 2.46 15.39 -19.08
CA VAL A 396 2.04 16.81 -19.03
C VAL A 396 2.60 17.59 -20.22
N ALA A 397 3.88 17.42 -20.53
CA ALA A 397 4.52 18.10 -21.66
C ALA A 397 3.90 17.69 -23.01
N THR A 398 3.59 16.41 -23.18
CA THR A 398 2.92 15.87 -24.37
C THR A 398 1.49 16.39 -24.50
N ALA A 399 0.81 16.64 -23.39
CA ALA A 399 -0.50 17.30 -23.35
C ALA A 399 -0.38 18.84 -23.35
N GLU A 400 0.56 19.39 -24.12
CA GLU A 400 0.75 20.84 -24.30
C GLU A 400 1.01 21.62 -22.99
N ASN A 401 1.68 20.99 -22.02
CA ASN A 401 1.88 21.51 -20.66
C ASN A 401 0.57 21.83 -19.93
N ASN A 402 -0.46 21.01 -20.13
CA ASN A 402 -1.75 21.19 -19.48
C ASN A 402 -1.65 21.00 -17.95
N THR A 403 -1.62 22.13 -17.23
CA THR A 403 -1.50 22.18 -15.77
C THR A 403 -2.75 21.67 -15.03
N LYS A 404 -3.86 21.39 -15.72
CA LYS A 404 -5.05 20.78 -15.10
C LYS A 404 -4.94 19.28 -14.90
N LEU A 405 -3.90 18.64 -15.45
CA LEU A 405 -3.68 17.20 -15.33
C LEU A 405 -3.06 16.82 -13.97
N ASN A 406 -2.10 17.60 -13.48
CA ASN A 406 -1.29 17.25 -12.31
C ASN A 406 -1.68 17.99 -11.01
N ILE A 407 -2.94 18.42 -10.90
CA ILE A 407 -3.53 19.08 -9.72
C ILE A 407 -4.53 18.18 -8.99
N HIS A 408 -4.55 16.89 -9.31
CA HIS A 408 -5.38 15.89 -8.65
C HIS A 408 -4.48 14.92 -7.87
N SER A 409 -4.79 14.72 -6.60
CA SER A 409 -4.08 13.77 -5.74
C SER A 409 -4.54 12.34 -5.99
N VAL A 410 -3.93 11.38 -5.29
CA VAL A 410 -4.22 9.95 -5.40
C VAL A 410 -5.33 9.55 -4.41
N PRO A 411 -6.49 9.05 -4.88
CA PRO A 411 -7.52 8.45 -4.04
C PRO A 411 -7.03 7.22 -3.28
N VAL A 412 -7.65 6.91 -2.14
CA VAL A 412 -7.32 5.73 -1.32
C VAL A 412 -7.33 4.41 -2.11
N CYS A 413 -8.23 4.25 -3.08
CA CYS A 413 -8.24 3.09 -3.99
C CYS A 413 -7.88 3.39 -5.45
N GLY A 414 -7.24 4.53 -5.71
CA GLY A 414 -6.85 4.94 -7.06
C GLY A 414 -8.05 5.19 -7.99
N LEU A 415 -7.79 5.16 -9.30
CA LEU A 415 -8.75 5.52 -10.36
C LEU A 415 -9.55 4.32 -10.92
N GLY A 416 -9.39 3.13 -10.34
CA GLY A 416 -10.09 1.91 -10.75
C GLY A 416 -11.14 1.41 -9.76
N SER A 417 -11.37 2.11 -8.65
CA SER A 417 -12.31 1.73 -7.59
C SER A 417 -12.97 2.98 -7.00
N ASP A 418 -14.20 2.84 -6.49
CA ASP A 418 -14.92 3.93 -5.81
C ASP A 418 -14.94 3.81 -4.28
N CYS A 419 -14.13 2.91 -3.72
CA CYS A 419 -13.93 2.81 -2.27
C CYS A 419 -13.57 4.19 -1.66
N TYR A 420 -13.91 4.42 -0.38
CA TYR A 420 -13.74 5.72 0.28
C TYR A 420 -14.37 6.90 -0.50
N GLY A 421 -15.26 6.63 -1.46
CA GLY A 421 -15.84 7.66 -2.31
C GLY A 421 -14.82 8.36 -3.22
N GLY A 422 -13.63 7.76 -3.40
CA GLY A 422 -12.49 8.36 -4.08
C GLY A 422 -11.79 9.48 -3.31
N LEU A 423 -12.23 9.80 -2.07
CA LEU A 423 -11.78 10.92 -1.24
C LEU A 423 -10.26 10.94 -1.01
N ILE A 424 -9.70 12.15 -0.94
CA ILE A 424 -8.30 12.41 -0.61
C ILE A 424 -8.20 12.66 0.89
N PHE A 425 -7.29 11.93 1.53
CA PHE A 425 -7.00 11.97 2.96
C PHE A 425 -5.53 12.34 3.19
N TRP A 426 -5.13 12.47 4.46
CA TRP A 426 -3.72 12.50 4.85
C TRP A 426 -2.92 11.31 4.31
N ASP A 427 -3.58 10.20 3.96
CA ASP A 427 -3.02 9.02 3.31
C ASP A 427 -2.12 9.34 2.12
N ALA A 428 -2.55 10.27 1.28
CA ALA A 428 -1.78 10.68 0.12
C ALA A 428 -0.45 11.31 0.55
N ASP A 429 -0.46 12.13 1.61
CA ASP A 429 0.66 12.94 2.07
C ASP A 429 1.69 12.12 2.89
N VAL A 430 1.25 11.19 3.76
CA VAL A 430 2.14 10.49 4.73
C VAL A 430 2.41 9.02 4.41
N TRP A 431 1.54 8.37 3.63
CA TRP A 431 1.69 6.94 3.31
C TRP A 431 2.06 6.74 1.85
N MET A 432 1.29 7.30 0.90
CA MET A 432 1.48 7.05 -0.52
C MET A 432 2.62 7.86 -1.14
N ALA A 433 2.72 9.16 -0.83
CA ALA A 433 3.73 10.03 -1.41
C ALA A 433 5.16 9.71 -0.95
N PRO A 434 5.50 9.52 0.34
CA PRO A 434 6.90 9.62 0.78
C PRO A 434 7.86 8.62 0.11
N GLY A 435 7.46 7.35 -0.04
CA GLY A 435 8.28 6.33 -0.71
C GLY A 435 8.47 6.58 -2.22
N ILE A 436 7.48 7.21 -2.86
CA ILE A 436 7.56 7.65 -4.26
C ILE A 436 8.32 8.96 -4.38
N GLN A 437 8.16 9.88 -3.44
CA GLN A 437 8.74 11.21 -3.50
C GLN A 437 10.26 11.15 -3.51
N VAL A 438 10.86 10.24 -2.73
CA VAL A 438 12.33 10.07 -2.70
C VAL A 438 12.90 9.57 -4.02
N SER A 439 12.14 8.83 -4.84
CA SER A 439 12.61 8.16 -6.07
C SER A 439 12.08 8.80 -7.35
N HIS A 440 10.85 9.27 -7.34
CA HIS A 440 10.11 9.90 -8.44
C HIS A 440 9.47 11.22 -7.99
N PRO A 441 10.25 12.21 -7.52
CA PRO A 441 9.70 13.43 -6.91
C PRO A 441 8.76 14.22 -7.83
N GLN A 442 8.98 14.17 -9.14
CA GLN A 442 8.11 14.83 -10.13
C GLN A 442 6.72 14.19 -10.23
N HIS A 443 6.59 12.89 -9.98
CA HIS A 443 5.29 12.22 -9.90
C HIS A 443 4.60 12.51 -8.56
N ALA A 444 5.35 12.51 -7.45
CA ALA A 444 4.79 12.84 -6.14
C ALA A 444 4.25 14.29 -6.04
N GLN A 445 4.67 15.19 -6.94
CA GLN A 445 4.11 16.56 -7.03
C GLN A 445 2.59 16.59 -7.25
N ASN A 446 1.97 15.54 -7.81
CA ASN A 446 0.51 15.48 -7.94
C ASN A 446 -0.21 15.68 -6.58
N VAL A 447 0.33 15.09 -5.50
CA VAL A 447 -0.21 15.22 -4.14
C VAL A 447 -0.06 16.65 -3.62
N ILE A 448 1.12 17.24 -3.82
CA ILE A 448 1.43 18.61 -3.37
C ILE A 448 0.59 19.64 -4.11
N ASN A 449 0.53 19.54 -5.44
CA ASN A 449 -0.22 20.45 -6.30
C ASN A 449 -1.72 20.44 -5.99
N TYR A 450 -2.28 19.29 -5.62
CA TYR A 450 -3.67 19.22 -5.15
C TYR A 450 -3.90 20.09 -3.91
N ARG A 451 -2.99 20.04 -2.92
CA ARG A 451 -3.08 20.89 -1.72
C ARG A 451 -2.93 22.36 -2.10
N VAL A 452 -1.99 22.70 -2.98
CA VAL A 452 -1.80 24.07 -3.48
C VAL A 452 -3.06 24.60 -4.18
N GLU A 453 -3.69 23.82 -5.06
CA GLU A 453 -4.94 24.21 -5.76
C GLU A 453 -6.09 24.46 -4.76
N HIS A 454 -6.12 23.74 -3.64
CA HIS A 454 -7.16 23.87 -2.61
C HIS A 454 -6.82 24.88 -1.51
N PHE A 455 -5.67 25.56 -1.56
CA PHE A 455 -5.23 26.46 -0.50
C PHE A 455 -6.21 27.61 -0.24
N GLU A 456 -6.72 28.25 -1.31
CA GLU A 456 -7.70 29.33 -1.17
C GLU A 456 -8.99 28.84 -0.50
N GLN A 457 -9.42 27.60 -0.80
CA GLN A 457 -10.55 27.01 -0.10
C GLN A 457 -10.21 26.71 1.36
N ALA A 458 -9.02 26.19 1.66
CA ALA A 458 -8.59 25.95 3.03
C ALA A 458 -8.56 27.24 3.88
N GLN A 459 -8.30 28.40 3.27
CA GLN A 459 -8.45 29.69 3.94
C GLN A 459 -9.91 30.04 4.23
N ARG A 460 -10.82 29.85 3.25
CA ARG A 460 -12.27 30.04 3.45
C ARG A 460 -12.84 29.09 4.48
N ASN A 461 -12.31 27.88 4.57
CA ASN A 461 -12.71 26.86 5.54
C ASN A 461 -12.56 27.34 6.99
N VAL A 462 -11.63 28.26 7.28
CA VAL A 462 -11.51 28.88 8.62
C VAL A 462 -12.79 29.65 9.01
N GLU A 463 -13.53 30.20 8.03
CA GLU A 463 -14.81 30.89 8.28
C GLU A 463 -15.92 29.94 8.76
N THR A 464 -15.72 28.63 8.62
CA THR A 464 -16.62 27.60 9.14
C THR A 464 -16.40 27.30 10.63
N ALA A 465 -15.60 28.10 11.34
CA ALA A 465 -15.33 27.97 12.78
C ALA A 465 -16.60 27.98 13.67
N PHE A 466 -17.76 28.39 13.14
CA PHE A 466 -19.03 28.22 13.84
C PHE A 466 -19.40 26.75 14.10
N THR A 467 -18.76 25.81 13.40
CA THR A 467 -18.88 24.35 13.60
C THR A 467 -18.00 23.82 14.72
N SER A 468 -17.04 24.62 15.21
CA SER A 468 -16.16 24.23 16.32
C SER A 468 -16.83 24.39 17.68
N SER A 469 -16.46 23.54 18.64
CA SER A 469 -16.67 23.73 20.09
C SER A 469 -16.16 25.07 20.59
N LYS A 470 -15.25 25.70 19.85
CA LYS A 470 -14.66 27.01 20.16
C LYS A 470 -15.29 28.16 19.38
N ASN A 471 -16.56 28.04 18.99
CA ASN A 471 -17.34 29.07 18.29
C ASN A 471 -17.48 30.36 19.12
N GLN A 472 -16.46 31.22 19.05
CA GLN A 472 -16.37 32.50 19.73
C GLN A 472 -15.97 33.59 18.72
N THR A 473 -16.73 34.69 18.69
CA THR A 473 -16.49 35.81 17.77
C THR A 473 -15.06 36.34 17.92
N GLY A 474 -14.34 36.43 16.80
CA GLY A 474 -12.98 36.98 16.74
C GLY A 474 -11.87 36.00 17.16
N ARG A 475 -12.20 34.73 17.48
CA ARG A 475 -11.20 33.70 17.80
C ARG A 475 -10.34 33.33 16.59
N PHE A 476 -10.99 33.05 15.47
CA PHE A 476 -10.32 32.70 14.22
C PHE A 476 -10.27 33.93 13.31
N THR A 477 -9.07 34.32 12.89
CA THR A 477 -8.84 35.56 12.12
C THR A 477 -8.40 35.23 10.69
N PRO A 478 -8.57 36.15 9.73
CA PRO A 478 -8.03 35.97 8.39
C PRO A 478 -6.52 35.68 8.41
N GLY A 479 -6.06 34.85 7.47
CA GLY A 479 -4.66 34.43 7.36
C GLY A 479 -4.40 32.98 7.77
N GLY A 480 -5.35 32.31 8.42
CA GLY A 480 -5.29 30.87 8.68
C GLY A 480 -5.70 30.02 7.48
N ALA A 481 -5.30 28.75 7.46
CA ALA A 481 -5.84 27.75 6.56
C ALA A 481 -6.09 26.44 7.30
N VAL A 482 -7.20 25.77 6.97
CA VAL A 482 -7.57 24.45 7.49
C VAL A 482 -8.17 23.60 6.37
N TYR A 483 -7.56 22.45 6.13
CA TYR A 483 -8.03 21.44 5.19
C TYR A 483 -9.01 20.48 5.89
N PRO A 484 -10.04 20.00 5.17
CA PRO A 484 -10.98 19.03 5.72
C PRO A 484 -10.33 17.64 5.83
N TRP A 485 -10.82 16.85 6.79
CA TRP A 485 -10.43 15.44 6.96
C TRP A 485 -10.52 14.64 5.65
N THR A 486 -11.66 14.75 4.97
CA THR A 486 -11.86 14.20 3.64
C THR A 486 -11.98 15.31 2.62
N SER A 487 -11.21 15.21 1.53
CA SER A 487 -11.22 16.21 0.46
C SER A 487 -11.68 15.60 -0.86
N GLY A 488 -12.67 16.25 -1.48
CA GLY A 488 -13.20 15.89 -2.80
C GLY A 488 -12.97 17.01 -3.81
N ARG A 489 -14.00 17.32 -4.63
CA ARG A 489 -13.95 18.35 -5.67
C ARG A 489 -13.67 19.75 -5.14
N PHE A 490 -14.34 20.12 -4.05
CA PHE A 490 -14.36 21.49 -3.56
C PHE A 490 -13.42 21.71 -2.39
N GLY A 491 -13.03 20.66 -1.65
CA GLY A 491 -12.20 20.76 -0.45
C GLY A 491 -12.83 21.57 0.69
N ASN A 492 -14.16 21.58 0.81
CA ASN A 492 -14.90 22.33 1.82
C ASN A 492 -15.15 21.52 3.11
N CYS A 493 -15.34 22.20 4.25
CA CYS A 493 -15.61 21.58 5.55
C CYS A 493 -17.09 21.15 5.73
N THR A 494 -17.58 20.27 4.87
CA THR A 494 -18.98 19.83 4.88
C THR A 494 -19.06 18.31 4.80
N GLY A 495 -20.26 17.73 4.89
CA GLY A 495 -20.46 16.32 4.59
C GLY A 495 -19.62 15.36 5.46
N THR A 496 -18.65 14.69 4.83
CA THR A 496 -17.76 13.74 5.51
C THR A 496 -16.44 14.37 5.96
N GLY A 497 -16.17 15.63 5.61
CA GLY A 497 -14.90 16.31 5.88
C GLY A 497 -14.99 17.40 6.97
N PRO A 498 -15.05 17.06 8.27
CA PRO A 498 -14.85 18.05 9.32
C PRO A 498 -13.48 18.73 9.21
N CYS A 499 -13.43 20.02 9.53
CA CYS A 499 -12.16 20.77 9.71
C CYS A 499 -11.89 21.13 11.17
N PHE A 500 -12.93 21.08 12.00
CA PHE A 500 -12.87 21.41 13.41
C PHE A 500 -13.30 20.21 14.23
N ASP A 501 -12.73 20.13 15.41
CA ASP A 501 -13.05 19.19 16.47
C ASP A 501 -12.89 17.71 16.10
N TYR A 502 -11.87 17.44 15.28
CA TYR A 502 -11.55 16.11 14.79
C TYR A 502 -10.03 16.00 14.54
N GLU A 503 -9.63 15.35 13.44
CA GLU A 503 -8.23 15.08 13.07
C GLU A 503 -7.51 16.33 12.56
N TYR A 504 -7.11 17.20 13.50
CA TYR A 504 -6.36 18.43 13.18
C TYR A 504 -4.96 18.14 12.61
N HIS A 505 -4.36 16.99 12.91
CA HIS A 505 -2.99 16.62 12.51
C HIS A 505 -2.78 16.63 11.00
N LEU A 506 -3.82 16.31 10.21
CA LEU A 506 -3.80 16.32 8.74
C LEU A 506 -3.16 17.61 8.18
N ASN A 507 -3.36 18.75 8.83
CA ASN A 507 -2.80 20.02 8.38
C ASN A 507 -1.26 20.08 8.55
N GLY A 508 -0.72 19.55 9.64
CA GLY A 508 0.73 19.43 9.79
C GLY A 508 1.30 18.35 8.87
N ASP A 509 0.57 17.25 8.64
CA ASP A 509 0.97 16.17 7.74
C ASP A 509 1.19 16.67 6.30
N ILE A 510 0.31 17.56 5.81
CA ILE A 510 0.47 18.26 4.53
C ILE A 510 1.80 19.04 4.49
N SER A 511 2.16 19.71 5.59
CA SER A 511 3.41 20.46 5.67
C SER A 511 4.64 19.57 5.73
N LEU A 512 4.54 18.35 6.29
CA LEU A 512 5.61 17.36 6.20
C LEU A 512 5.90 16.98 4.74
N ALA A 513 4.86 16.76 3.93
CA ALA A 513 5.03 16.49 2.50
C ALA A 513 5.72 17.64 1.74
N PHE A 514 5.44 18.90 2.12
CA PHE A 514 6.10 20.08 1.58
C PHE A 514 7.57 20.17 1.97
N ASN A 515 7.89 19.91 3.24
CA ASN A 515 9.26 19.89 3.74
C ASN A 515 10.07 18.81 3.02
N ASN A 516 9.51 17.60 2.92
CA ASN A 516 10.10 16.49 2.16
C ASN A 516 10.36 16.88 0.71
N HIS A 517 9.45 17.65 0.09
CA HIS A 517 9.63 18.11 -1.28
C HIS A 517 10.89 18.95 -1.44
N MET A 518 11.04 19.98 -0.61
CA MET A 518 12.20 20.86 -0.65
C MET A 518 13.50 20.08 -0.39
N ILE A 519 13.50 19.20 0.61
CA ILE A 519 14.67 18.41 0.99
C ILE A 519 15.08 17.44 -0.12
N ILE A 520 14.13 16.83 -0.81
CA ILE A 520 14.39 15.84 -1.85
C ILE A 520 14.77 16.52 -3.17
N THR A 521 14.04 17.56 -3.59
CA THR A 521 14.22 18.17 -4.91
C THR A 521 15.24 19.29 -4.93
N GLY A 522 15.48 19.96 -3.81
CA GLY A 522 16.27 21.18 -3.75
C GLY A 522 15.53 22.43 -4.25
N ASP A 523 14.24 22.33 -4.57
CA ASP A 523 13.42 23.43 -5.12
C ASP A 523 13.04 24.46 -4.06
N GLN A 524 14.02 25.30 -3.71
CA GLN A 524 13.89 26.34 -2.70
C GLN A 524 12.96 27.48 -3.11
N GLU A 525 12.90 27.81 -4.40
CA GLU A 525 12.05 28.91 -4.89
C GLU A 525 10.58 28.52 -4.82
N TYR A 526 10.22 27.34 -5.34
CA TYR A 526 8.85 26.84 -5.22
C TYR A 526 8.42 26.65 -3.77
N PHE A 527 9.29 26.08 -2.93
CA PHE A 527 8.99 25.95 -1.51
C PHE A 527 8.73 27.30 -0.85
N LYS A 528 9.63 28.28 -1.03
CA LYS A 528 9.51 29.61 -0.42
C LYS A 528 8.26 30.35 -0.89
N ASP A 529 7.99 30.35 -2.19
CA ASP A 529 6.99 31.22 -2.79
C ASP A 529 5.59 30.58 -2.83
N THR A 530 5.51 29.25 -2.75
CA THR A 530 4.23 28.51 -2.85
C THR A 530 3.91 27.70 -1.60
N LEU A 531 4.83 26.88 -1.09
CA LEU A 531 4.53 25.91 -0.02
C LEU A 531 4.62 26.51 1.39
N LEU A 532 5.67 27.28 1.68
CA LEU A 532 5.88 27.94 2.96
C LEU A 532 4.75 28.90 3.35
N PRO A 533 4.11 29.67 2.44
CA PRO A 533 2.91 30.44 2.75
C PRO A 533 1.75 29.58 3.29
N ILE A 534 1.60 28.35 2.78
CA ILE A 534 0.58 27.41 3.26
C ILE A 534 0.93 26.93 4.67
N SER A 535 2.18 26.52 4.92
CA SER A 535 2.65 26.13 6.25
C SER A 535 2.51 27.26 7.28
N ASN A 536 2.76 28.52 6.87
CA ASN A 536 2.52 29.70 7.70
C ASN A 536 1.03 29.88 8.04
N ALA A 537 0.13 29.68 7.07
CA ALA A 537 -1.31 29.78 7.30
C ALA A 537 -1.82 28.66 8.22
N ILE A 538 -1.27 27.46 8.11
CA ILE A 538 -1.57 26.33 9.00
C ILE A 538 -1.05 26.60 10.42
N ALA A 539 0.17 27.14 10.56
CA ALA A 539 0.71 27.56 11.85
C ALA A 539 -0.17 28.66 12.49
N HIS A 540 -0.62 29.62 11.69
CA HIS A 540 -1.56 30.64 12.16
C HIS A 540 -2.86 30.03 12.69
N PHE A 541 -3.45 29.07 11.97
CA PHE A 541 -4.63 28.33 12.42
C PHE A 541 -4.38 27.55 13.73
N PHE A 542 -3.30 26.79 13.83
CA PHE A 542 -2.94 26.07 15.05
C PHE A 542 -2.76 27.02 16.25
N GLY A 543 -2.21 28.21 16.03
CA GLY A 543 -2.07 29.23 17.06
C GLY A 543 -3.41 29.65 17.69
N GLN A 544 -4.50 29.55 16.93
CA GLN A 544 -5.87 29.94 17.30
C GLN A 544 -6.70 28.78 17.84
N VAL A 545 -6.41 27.53 17.45
CA VAL A 545 -7.11 26.36 17.99
C VAL A 545 -6.65 26.03 19.41
N LEU A 546 -5.43 26.39 19.81
CA LEU A 546 -4.90 26.15 21.16
C LEU A 546 -5.47 27.14 22.19
N ASP A 547 -5.66 26.67 23.43
CA ASP A 547 -6.02 27.51 24.59
C ASP A 547 -4.94 27.47 25.65
N PHE A 548 -4.63 28.62 26.26
CA PHE A 548 -3.77 28.64 27.44
C PHE A 548 -4.59 28.26 28.67
N ASN A 549 -4.17 27.20 29.35
CA ASN A 549 -4.77 26.77 30.61
C ASN A 549 -3.92 27.29 31.78
N GLU A 550 -4.45 28.28 32.49
CA GLU A 550 -3.79 28.92 33.64
C GLU A 550 -3.48 27.92 34.77
N THR A 551 -4.21 26.81 34.87
CA THR A 551 -4.01 25.81 35.94
C THR A 551 -2.82 24.90 35.62
N SER A 552 -2.69 24.45 34.38
CA SER A 552 -1.55 23.63 33.95
C SER A 552 -0.32 24.49 33.59
N GLY A 553 -0.54 25.76 33.28
CA GLY A 553 0.47 26.69 32.77
C GLY A 553 0.93 26.32 31.36
N ALA A 554 0.05 25.74 30.54
CA ALA A 554 0.38 25.22 29.22
C ALA A 554 -0.67 25.58 28.16
N TYR A 555 -0.25 25.62 26.90
CA TYR A 555 -1.18 25.64 25.77
C TYR A 555 -1.66 24.22 25.48
N GLU A 556 -2.98 24.07 25.37
CA GLU A 556 -3.67 22.79 25.28
C GLU A 556 -4.56 22.74 24.03
N LEU A 557 -4.58 21.58 23.39
CA LEU A 557 -5.52 21.25 22.31
C LEU A 557 -6.73 20.56 22.92
N TRP A 558 -7.93 20.97 22.54
CA TRP A 558 -9.17 20.42 23.08
C TRP A 558 -10.02 19.85 21.94
N ASN A 559 -10.75 18.78 22.24
CA ASN A 559 -11.70 18.14 21.34
C ASN A 559 -11.08 17.71 20.00
N ALA A 560 -9.93 17.04 20.03
CA ALA A 560 -9.26 16.50 18.85
C ALA A 560 -9.56 15.01 18.67
N THR A 561 -9.27 14.50 17.49
CA THR A 561 -9.06 13.06 17.25
C THR A 561 -7.65 12.91 16.73
N ASP A 562 -6.92 11.93 17.24
CA ASP A 562 -5.57 11.62 16.80
C ASP A 562 -5.64 10.49 15.74
N PRO A 563 -4.54 10.08 15.09
CA PRO A 563 -4.55 8.99 14.12
C PRO A 563 -5.25 7.72 14.61
N ASP A 564 -5.16 7.39 15.91
CA ASP A 564 -6.06 6.42 16.52
C ASP A 564 -7.50 6.97 16.58
N GLU A 565 -8.29 6.67 15.55
CA GLU A 565 -9.69 7.11 15.48
C GLU A 565 -10.60 6.50 16.55
N TYR A 566 -10.14 5.50 17.33
CA TYR A 566 -10.86 5.06 18.53
C TYR A 566 -10.79 6.10 19.66
N ALA A 567 -9.73 6.92 19.68
CA ALA A 567 -9.54 8.06 20.56
C ALA A 567 -10.17 9.36 19.98
N ASN A 568 -11.49 9.37 19.85
CA ASN A 568 -12.24 10.49 19.27
C ASN A 568 -12.67 11.53 20.32
N GLN A 569 -12.62 12.83 19.96
CA GLN A 569 -13.04 13.96 20.81
C GLN A 569 -12.30 14.04 22.17
N VAL A 570 -10.99 13.80 22.14
CA VAL A 570 -10.10 13.80 23.31
C VAL A 570 -9.34 15.11 23.46
N ASN A 571 -8.76 15.35 24.64
CA ASN A 571 -7.94 16.55 24.91
C ASN A 571 -6.46 16.20 24.93
N ASN A 572 -5.62 17.12 24.45
CA ASN A 572 -4.18 16.97 24.29
C ASN A 572 -3.82 15.64 23.64
N ALA A 573 -4.32 15.41 22.43
CA ALA A 573 -3.95 14.28 21.57
C ALA A 573 -2.41 14.24 21.39
N GLY A 574 -1.80 13.10 21.67
CA GLY A 574 -0.35 12.93 21.83
C GLY A 574 0.42 13.25 20.55
N TYR A 575 0.11 12.56 19.45
CA TYR A 575 0.75 12.79 18.16
C TYR A 575 0.45 14.19 17.63
N THR A 576 -0.83 14.58 17.61
CA THR A 576 -1.24 15.91 17.15
C THR A 576 -0.54 17.05 17.90
N THR A 577 -0.35 16.92 19.22
CA THR A 577 0.35 17.92 20.04
C THR A 577 1.83 18.01 19.67
N ALA A 578 2.52 16.88 19.47
CA ALA A 578 3.92 16.86 19.03
C ALA A 578 4.06 17.51 17.64
N LEU A 579 3.14 17.17 16.72
CA LEU A 579 3.11 17.70 15.36
C LEU A 579 2.89 19.21 15.33
N ILE A 580 1.93 19.74 16.10
CA ILE A 580 1.71 21.20 16.16
C ILE A 580 2.94 21.92 16.72
N GLN A 581 3.54 21.38 17.79
CA GLN A 581 4.75 21.96 18.37
C GLN A 581 5.91 21.98 17.36
N ARG A 582 6.14 20.85 16.66
CA ARG A 582 7.17 20.76 15.62
C ARG A 582 6.90 21.72 14.48
N HIS A 583 5.65 21.79 13.99
CA HIS A 583 5.21 22.66 12.90
C HIS A 583 5.50 24.14 13.19
N PHE A 584 5.25 24.61 14.41
CA PHE A 584 5.59 25.99 14.81
C PHE A 584 7.09 26.28 14.73
N LEU A 585 7.91 25.35 15.19
CA LEU A 585 9.37 25.52 15.23
C LEU A 585 9.95 25.47 13.80
N GLU A 586 9.57 24.48 13.01
CA GLU A 586 10.05 24.32 11.63
C GLU A 586 9.60 25.47 10.73
N THR A 587 8.33 25.88 10.81
CA THR A 587 7.83 27.00 9.99
C THR A 587 8.61 28.28 10.29
N ASN A 588 8.91 28.56 11.56
CA ASN A 588 9.76 29.68 11.94
C ASN A 588 11.21 29.51 11.47
N GLU A 589 11.77 28.30 11.55
CA GLU A 589 13.10 28.00 11.07
C GLU A 589 13.23 28.30 9.57
N PHE A 590 12.30 27.82 8.74
CA PHE A 590 12.25 28.09 7.31
C PHE A 590 12.02 29.58 7.01
N ASN A 591 11.11 30.25 7.72
CA ASN A 591 10.94 31.70 7.60
C ASN A 591 12.27 32.43 7.82
N GLY A 592 13.03 32.04 8.85
CA GLY A 592 14.34 32.61 9.14
C GLY A 592 15.34 32.41 7.99
N TRP A 593 15.43 31.21 7.42
CA TRP A 593 16.36 30.95 6.30
C TRP A 593 16.04 31.76 5.06
N PHE A 594 14.75 31.97 4.76
CA PHE A 594 14.31 32.75 3.61
C PHE A 594 14.20 34.25 3.91
N GLY A 595 14.63 34.71 5.09
CA GLY A 595 14.63 36.11 5.48
C GLY A 595 13.25 36.70 5.74
N LEU A 596 12.24 35.85 5.98
CA LEU A 596 10.88 36.23 6.36
C LEU A 596 10.79 36.50 7.87
N SER A 597 9.75 37.22 8.28
CA SER A 597 9.53 37.54 9.69
C SER A 597 9.23 36.29 10.53
N LEU A 598 9.96 36.13 11.63
CA LEU A 598 9.67 35.10 12.64
C LEU A 598 8.45 35.50 13.47
N ASN A 599 7.63 34.52 13.86
CA ASN A 599 6.51 34.74 14.76
C ASN A 599 6.85 34.27 16.19
N SER A 600 7.09 35.23 17.08
CA SER A 600 7.44 34.95 18.48
C SER A 600 6.32 34.27 19.26
N SER A 601 5.04 34.47 18.89
CA SER A 601 3.92 33.79 19.55
C SER A 601 3.92 32.28 19.26
N TRP A 602 4.33 31.87 18.05
CA TRP A 602 4.48 30.44 17.73
C TRP A 602 5.59 29.79 18.53
N ALA A 603 6.74 30.46 18.68
CA ALA A 603 7.83 29.97 19.53
C ALA A 603 7.44 29.88 21.02
N ASP A 604 6.71 30.89 21.53
CA ASP A 604 6.16 30.89 22.89
C ASP A 604 5.17 29.76 23.11
N LYS A 605 4.23 29.57 22.18
CA LYS A 605 3.27 28.46 22.23
C LYS A 605 3.98 27.11 22.20
N ALA A 606 4.88 26.90 21.25
CA ALA A 606 5.65 25.67 21.17
C ALA A 606 6.39 25.37 22.49
N THR A 607 7.04 26.36 23.08
CA THR A 607 7.77 26.21 24.36
C THR A 607 6.85 25.86 25.53
N ASN A 608 5.60 26.36 25.52
CA ASN A 608 4.63 26.18 26.59
C ASN A 608 3.55 25.11 26.29
N MET A 609 3.65 24.37 25.19
CA MET A 609 2.88 23.15 24.96
C MET A 609 3.51 21.98 25.72
N ARG A 610 2.68 21.05 26.20
CA ARG A 610 3.16 19.85 26.90
C ARG A 610 2.52 18.61 26.29
N LEU A 611 3.36 17.65 25.92
CA LEU A 611 2.89 16.32 25.58
C LEU A 611 2.29 15.63 26.81
N PRO A 612 1.21 14.88 26.65
CA PRO A 612 0.69 14.06 27.72
C PRO A 612 1.64 12.87 27.94
N VAL A 613 2.30 12.81 29.09
CA VAL A 613 3.29 11.76 29.41
C VAL A 613 2.87 11.04 30.67
N ASN A 614 2.96 9.71 30.65
CA ASN A 614 2.91 8.89 31.87
C ASN A 614 4.33 8.61 32.34
N GLU A 615 4.82 9.41 33.29
CA GLU A 615 6.19 9.31 33.83
C GLU A 615 6.49 7.95 34.48
N LYS A 616 5.48 7.27 35.03
CA LYS A 616 5.66 5.97 35.69
C LYS A 616 5.89 4.85 34.68
N ALA A 617 5.15 4.87 33.58
CA ALA A 617 5.31 3.90 32.49
C ALA A 617 6.42 4.31 31.51
N GLY A 618 6.81 5.59 31.49
CA GLY A 618 7.80 6.15 30.58
C GLY A 618 7.31 6.15 29.13
N ILE A 619 6.07 6.59 28.90
CA ILE A 619 5.47 6.68 27.57
C ILE A 619 4.78 8.03 27.37
N ILE A 620 4.73 8.49 26.12
CA ILE A 620 3.71 9.46 25.69
C ILE A 620 2.38 8.71 25.67
N VAL A 621 1.30 9.32 26.17
CA VAL A 621 -0.04 8.73 26.09
C VAL A 621 -0.80 9.31 24.90
N GLU A 622 -1.76 8.58 24.31
CA GLU A 622 -2.51 9.06 23.12
C GLU A 622 -3.34 10.30 23.42
N TYR A 623 -3.78 10.47 24.67
CA TYR A 623 -4.53 11.65 25.09
C TYR A 623 -4.52 11.85 26.59
N ALA A 624 -4.79 13.09 27.03
CA ALA A 624 -4.93 13.39 28.44
C ALA A 624 -6.12 12.62 29.06
N GLY A 625 -5.84 11.85 30.11
CA GLY A 625 -6.84 11.01 30.79
C GLY A 625 -6.94 9.57 30.23
N MET A 626 -6.11 9.20 29.26
CA MET A 626 -5.94 7.80 28.83
C MET A 626 -5.65 6.90 30.05
N ASN A 627 -6.18 5.67 30.02
CA ASN A 627 -5.92 4.65 31.03
C ASN A 627 -5.44 3.34 30.35
N GLY A 628 -5.08 2.33 31.15
CA GLY A 628 -4.47 1.08 30.67
C GLY A 628 -5.38 0.16 29.83
N SER A 629 -6.69 0.43 29.73
CA SER A 629 -7.64 -0.38 28.95
C SER A 629 -7.77 0.06 27.49
N VAL A 630 -6.92 0.96 27.02
CA VAL A 630 -6.93 1.42 25.62
C VAL A 630 -6.69 0.27 24.64
N GLN A 631 -7.33 0.36 23.49
CA GLN A 631 -7.08 -0.44 22.29
C GLN A 631 -6.90 0.55 21.14
N VAL A 632 -5.89 0.31 20.31
CA VAL A 632 -5.44 1.29 19.30
C VAL A 632 -5.78 0.79 17.91
N LYS A 633 -6.44 1.61 17.09
CA LYS A 633 -6.87 1.26 15.73
C LYS A 633 -5.70 1.17 14.77
N GLN A 634 -4.76 2.11 14.83
CA GLN A 634 -3.63 2.26 13.89
C GLN A 634 -2.47 3.03 14.55
N ALA A 635 -1.31 3.11 13.90
CA ALA A 635 -0.16 3.81 14.44
C ALA A 635 -0.51 5.26 14.80
N ASP A 636 -0.22 5.65 16.05
CA ASP A 636 -0.50 6.99 16.59
C ASP A 636 0.76 7.57 17.26
N VAL A 637 0.99 7.27 18.54
CA VAL A 637 2.15 7.80 19.28
C VAL A 637 3.48 7.39 18.64
N VAL A 638 3.53 6.22 17.99
CA VAL A 638 4.71 5.75 17.25
C VAL A 638 5.03 6.65 16.04
N LEU A 639 4.04 7.39 15.50
CA LEU A 639 4.26 8.35 14.42
C LEU A 639 5.06 9.58 14.86
N VAL A 640 5.12 9.87 16.17
CA VAL A 640 5.98 10.94 16.71
C VAL A 640 7.44 10.69 16.34
N ASP A 641 7.88 9.44 16.45
CA ASP A 641 9.22 9.02 16.08
C ASP A 641 9.37 8.89 14.56
N ASP A 642 8.35 8.36 13.87
CA ASP A 642 8.45 8.02 12.43
C ASP A 642 8.44 9.26 11.53
N LEU A 643 7.58 10.23 11.83
CA LEU A 643 7.27 11.33 10.90
C LEU A 643 7.83 12.69 11.31
N LEU A 644 8.03 12.94 12.61
CA LEU A 644 8.25 14.31 13.10
C LEU A 644 9.71 14.67 13.42
N HIS A 645 10.62 13.70 13.39
CA HIS A 645 11.98 13.84 13.93
C HIS A 645 12.00 14.49 15.33
N TYR A 646 10.99 14.14 16.15
CA TYR A 646 10.75 14.78 17.43
C TYR A 646 11.69 14.20 18.50
N PRO A 647 12.34 15.03 19.35
CA PRO A 647 13.16 14.52 20.43
C PRO A 647 12.33 13.76 21.48
N ASN A 648 12.34 12.44 21.41
CA ASN A 648 11.53 11.58 22.26
C ASN A 648 12.40 10.63 23.10
N PRO A 649 12.44 10.77 24.45
CA PRO A 649 13.19 9.85 25.30
C PRO A 649 12.46 8.52 25.55
N TYR A 650 11.24 8.36 25.04
CA TYR A 650 10.34 7.24 25.33
C TYR A 650 10.12 6.29 24.14
N SER A 651 10.84 6.46 23.02
CA SER A 651 10.52 5.78 21.75
C SER A 651 10.44 4.25 21.84
N LEU A 652 11.38 3.60 22.55
CA LEU A 652 11.35 2.14 22.73
C LEU A 652 10.14 1.70 23.58
N SER A 653 9.88 2.38 24.69
CA SER A 653 8.73 2.10 25.56
C SER A 653 7.40 2.35 24.85
N ASN A 654 7.32 3.41 24.03
CA ASN A 654 6.17 3.70 23.18
C ASN A 654 5.96 2.55 22.18
N LEU A 655 7.00 2.16 21.43
CA LEU A 655 6.95 1.06 20.48
C LEU A 655 6.39 -0.21 21.14
N ASP A 656 6.95 -0.62 22.27
CA ASP A 656 6.55 -1.85 22.94
C ASP A 656 5.14 -1.79 23.52
N TYR A 657 4.77 -0.67 24.15
CA TYR A 657 3.43 -0.49 24.72
C TYR A 657 2.36 -0.48 23.62
N TYR A 658 2.56 0.31 22.57
CA TYR A 658 1.54 0.51 21.53
C TYR A 658 1.42 -0.67 20.58
N ALA A 659 2.50 -1.39 20.28
CA ALA A 659 2.42 -2.65 19.54
C ALA A 659 1.55 -3.69 20.27
N ALA A 660 1.63 -3.74 21.59
CA ALA A 660 0.80 -4.64 22.39
C ALA A 660 -0.68 -4.23 22.45
N LYS A 661 -0.97 -2.93 22.35
CA LYS A 661 -2.34 -2.38 22.35
C LYS A 661 -2.99 -2.33 20.97
N GLN A 662 -2.22 -2.61 19.92
CA GLN A 662 -2.67 -2.53 18.55
C GLN A 662 -3.77 -3.55 18.25
N SER A 663 -4.88 -3.08 17.69
CA SER A 663 -5.96 -3.92 17.19
C SER A 663 -5.51 -4.72 15.96
N LEU A 664 -6.04 -5.93 15.82
CA LEU A 664 -5.86 -6.73 14.62
C LEU A 664 -6.78 -6.28 13.47
N ASP A 665 -7.84 -5.53 13.78
CA ASP A 665 -8.79 -4.98 12.80
C ASP A 665 -8.33 -3.62 12.22
N GLY A 666 -7.06 -3.28 12.47
CA GLY A 666 -6.42 -2.06 12.01
C GLY A 666 -6.00 -2.12 10.54
N PRO A 667 -5.92 -0.96 9.87
CA PRO A 667 -5.62 -0.89 8.44
C PRO A 667 -4.13 -1.14 8.11
N ALA A 668 -3.88 -1.55 6.86
CA ALA A 668 -2.60 -2.06 6.35
C ALA A 668 -1.36 -1.15 6.46
N MET A 669 -1.51 0.15 6.71
CA MET A 669 -0.36 1.05 6.83
C MET A 669 0.34 0.98 8.19
N THR A 670 -0.36 0.53 9.23
CA THR A 670 0.09 0.60 10.63
C THR A 670 1.49 0.02 10.84
N TYR A 671 1.67 -1.26 10.51
CA TYR A 671 2.90 -1.97 10.83
C TYR A 671 4.11 -1.53 9.99
N SER A 672 3.91 -0.75 8.92
CA SER A 672 5.02 -0.17 8.18
C SER A 672 5.78 0.87 9.02
N SER A 673 5.08 1.69 9.79
CA SER A 673 5.70 2.61 10.78
C SER A 673 6.37 1.85 11.91
N PHE A 674 5.74 0.77 12.42
CA PHE A 674 6.39 -0.09 13.40
C PHE A 674 7.68 -0.72 12.86
N ALA A 675 7.73 -1.10 11.57
CA ALA A 675 8.93 -1.63 10.94
C ALA A 675 10.05 -0.59 10.84
N VAL A 676 9.72 0.64 10.47
CA VAL A 676 10.66 1.77 10.41
C VAL A 676 11.20 2.08 11.82
N ILE A 677 10.32 2.21 12.81
CA ILE A 677 10.71 2.58 14.17
C ILE A 677 11.41 1.46 14.93
N ALA A 678 10.97 0.21 14.80
CA ALA A 678 11.71 -0.91 15.34
C ALA A 678 13.14 -0.96 14.78
N ASN A 679 13.33 -0.60 13.50
CA ASN A 679 14.68 -0.48 12.97
C ASN A 679 15.47 0.62 13.67
N GLU A 680 14.84 1.77 13.92
CA GLU A 680 15.49 2.92 14.53
C GLU A 680 15.84 2.71 16.01
N VAL A 681 14.91 2.22 16.82
CA VAL A 681 14.97 2.34 18.28
C VAL A 681 15.20 1.02 19.02
N SER A 682 14.95 -0.13 18.38
CA SER A 682 15.18 -1.41 19.04
C SER A 682 16.69 -1.64 19.28
N PRO A 683 17.11 -1.97 20.51
CA PRO A 683 18.54 -2.12 20.83
C PRO A 683 19.13 -3.45 20.33
N SER A 684 18.27 -4.42 20.00
CA SER A 684 18.62 -5.80 19.69
C SER A 684 17.55 -6.46 18.82
N GLY A 685 17.90 -7.59 18.22
CA GLY A 685 16.94 -8.43 17.51
C GLY A 685 16.70 -8.00 16.06
N CYS A 686 15.55 -8.44 15.52
CA CYS A 686 15.17 -8.32 14.12
C CYS A 686 13.65 -8.10 13.95
N SER A 687 12.96 -7.61 14.99
CA SER A 687 11.51 -7.34 14.94
C SER A 687 11.09 -6.37 13.82
N SER A 688 11.99 -5.48 13.38
CA SER A 688 11.78 -4.66 12.17
C SER A 688 11.45 -5.49 10.92
N PHE A 689 12.04 -6.68 10.78
CA PHE A 689 11.68 -7.62 9.70
C PHE A 689 10.29 -8.22 9.92
N THR A 690 9.98 -8.66 11.14
CA THR A 690 8.64 -9.17 11.51
C THR A 690 7.55 -8.15 11.22
N TYR A 691 7.73 -6.88 11.60
CA TYR A 691 6.80 -5.80 11.31
C TYR A 691 6.70 -5.49 9.81
N ASN A 692 7.79 -5.60 9.05
CA ASN A 692 7.72 -5.44 7.59
C ASN A 692 6.82 -6.52 6.97
N LEU A 693 7.00 -7.79 7.34
CA LEU A 693 6.10 -8.86 6.90
C LEU A 693 4.66 -8.60 7.32
N TYR A 694 4.46 -8.07 8.53
CA TYR A 694 3.13 -7.73 9.02
C TYR A 694 2.48 -6.60 8.21
N SER A 695 3.25 -5.60 7.78
CA SER A 695 2.74 -4.53 6.93
C SER A 695 2.30 -4.97 5.53
N ALA A 696 2.69 -6.17 5.10
CA ALA A 696 2.50 -6.66 3.74
C ALA A 696 1.68 -7.95 3.66
N SER A 697 2.27 -9.08 4.06
CA SER A 697 1.79 -10.44 3.75
C SER A 697 0.32 -10.71 4.09
N PRO A 698 -0.24 -10.27 5.24
CA PRO A 698 -1.62 -10.57 5.55
C PRO A 698 -2.63 -9.64 4.87
N TYR A 699 -2.18 -8.53 4.27
CA TYR A 699 -3.02 -7.56 3.57
C TYR A 699 -3.04 -7.77 2.06
N VAL A 700 -1.99 -8.36 1.50
CA VAL A 700 -1.86 -8.62 0.07
C VAL A 700 -2.80 -9.74 -0.38
N ARG A 701 -3.42 -9.58 -1.56
CA ARG A 701 -4.32 -10.56 -2.19
C ARG A 701 -3.80 -11.05 -3.54
N ALA A 702 -3.97 -12.34 -3.76
CA ALA A 702 -3.78 -12.93 -5.07
C ALA A 702 -4.87 -12.47 -6.06
N PRO A 703 -4.58 -12.45 -7.38
CA PRO A 703 -3.29 -12.81 -7.97
C PRO A 703 -2.33 -11.63 -8.14
N TRP A 704 -2.82 -10.39 -8.04
CA TRP A 704 -2.09 -9.21 -8.51
C TRP A 704 -1.24 -8.49 -7.45
N TYR A 705 -1.07 -9.07 -6.26
CA TYR A 705 -0.40 -8.44 -5.14
C TYR A 705 -1.02 -7.08 -4.74
N GLN A 706 -2.34 -6.95 -4.91
CA GLN A 706 -3.09 -5.77 -4.47
C GLN A 706 -3.46 -5.88 -2.99
N TYR A 707 -3.48 -4.76 -2.28
CA TYR A 707 -3.75 -4.73 -0.84
C TYR A 707 -5.26 -4.66 -0.57
N SER A 708 -5.72 -5.44 0.40
CA SER A 708 -6.93 -5.16 1.18
C SER A 708 -6.58 -4.22 2.33
N GLU A 709 -7.53 -3.36 2.70
CA GLU A 709 -7.41 -2.54 3.91
C GLU A 709 -7.26 -3.39 5.17
N GLN A 710 -7.97 -4.54 5.22
CA GLN A 710 -8.13 -5.38 6.40
C GLN A 710 -7.31 -6.68 6.28
N LEU A 711 -6.88 -7.22 7.42
CA LEU A 711 -6.21 -8.54 7.46
C LEU A 711 -7.15 -9.64 6.92
N ILE A 712 -8.44 -9.53 7.27
CA ILE A 712 -9.49 -10.48 6.92
C ILE A 712 -10.58 -9.72 6.16
N ASP A 713 -10.99 -10.23 4.99
CA ASP A 713 -12.00 -9.56 4.16
C ASP A 713 -13.44 -9.88 4.61
N ASN A 714 -13.62 -10.89 5.46
CA ASN A 714 -14.91 -11.24 6.04
C ASN A 714 -15.32 -10.21 7.11
N VAL A 715 -16.43 -9.52 6.82
CA VAL A 715 -17.00 -8.46 7.66
C VAL A 715 -17.39 -8.94 9.06
N GLU A 716 -17.85 -10.19 9.20
CA GLU A 716 -18.25 -10.74 10.49
C GLU A 716 -17.03 -11.06 11.38
N GLU A 717 -15.85 -11.21 10.78
CA GLU A 717 -14.62 -11.61 11.47
C GLU A 717 -13.62 -10.45 11.68
N ASN A 718 -13.79 -9.33 10.96
CA ASN A 718 -12.86 -8.19 10.97
C ASN A 718 -13.41 -6.93 11.68
N GLY A 719 -14.32 -7.11 12.64
CA GLY A 719 -14.91 -6.00 13.39
C GLY A 719 -16.05 -5.26 12.69
N GLY A 720 -16.61 -5.81 11.59
CA GLY A 720 -17.79 -5.24 10.93
C GLY A 720 -17.47 -4.26 9.81
N THR A 721 -16.25 -4.29 9.26
CA THR A 721 -15.80 -3.34 8.23
C THR A 721 -15.70 -4.01 6.87
N HIS A 722 -16.40 -3.45 5.88
CA HIS A 722 -16.20 -3.81 4.48
C HIS A 722 -14.85 -3.26 4.00
N PRO A 723 -13.86 -4.10 3.66
CA PRO A 723 -12.54 -3.62 3.31
C PRO A 723 -12.57 -2.80 2.03
N ALA A 724 -11.82 -1.70 2.03
CA ALA A 724 -11.41 -1.00 0.83
C ALA A 724 -10.44 -1.85 -0.01
N PHE A 725 -10.60 -1.80 -1.34
CA PHE A 725 -9.75 -2.52 -2.29
C PHE A 725 -9.77 -1.87 -3.69
N PRO A 726 -8.64 -1.84 -4.41
CA PRO A 726 -7.28 -2.04 -3.88
C PRO A 726 -6.90 -0.91 -2.92
N PHE A 727 -6.22 -1.19 -1.81
CA PHE A 727 -5.90 -0.19 -0.79
C PHE A 727 -4.48 0.37 -0.98
N LEU A 728 -4.36 1.51 -1.67
CA LEU A 728 -3.06 2.10 -2.02
C LEU A 728 -2.30 2.63 -0.80
N THR A 729 -3.00 2.94 0.30
CA THR A 729 -2.34 3.41 1.52
C THR A 729 -1.40 2.36 2.10
N GLY A 730 -1.82 1.09 2.13
CA GLY A 730 -0.97 -0.03 2.58
C GLY A 730 0.23 -0.27 1.67
N MET A 731 0.04 -0.12 0.35
CA MET A 731 1.14 -0.18 -0.64
C MET A 731 2.17 0.92 -0.38
N GLY A 732 1.70 2.15 -0.14
CA GLY A 732 2.53 3.30 0.20
C GLY A 732 3.33 3.10 1.49
N GLY A 733 2.65 2.67 2.56
CA GLY A 733 3.29 2.34 3.84
C GLY A 733 4.41 1.32 3.69
N THR A 734 4.14 0.16 3.08
CA THR A 734 5.16 -0.88 2.85
C THR A 734 6.31 -0.36 1.98
N ASN A 735 6.02 0.47 0.97
CA ASN A 735 7.01 1.03 0.06
C ASN A 735 8.04 1.95 0.75
N ARG A 736 7.75 2.42 1.98
CA ARG A 736 8.65 3.24 2.81
C ARG A 736 9.71 2.42 3.56
N VAL A 737 9.43 1.16 3.91
CA VAL A 737 10.19 0.41 4.92
C VAL A 737 11.66 0.24 4.58
N ALA A 738 12.00 -0.10 3.33
CA ALA A 738 13.39 -0.30 2.93
C ALA A 738 14.21 1.00 3.12
N ILE A 739 13.71 2.12 2.59
CA ILE A 739 14.46 3.38 2.56
C ILE A 739 14.45 4.10 3.91
N PHE A 740 13.30 4.23 4.57
CA PHE A 740 13.20 4.97 5.84
C PHE A 740 13.52 4.10 7.05
N GLY A 741 13.34 2.78 6.94
CA GLY A 741 13.67 1.80 7.97
C GLY A 741 15.09 1.26 7.81
N TYR A 742 15.33 0.39 6.84
CA TYR A 742 16.59 -0.36 6.75
C TYR A 742 17.82 0.49 6.41
N LEU A 743 17.69 1.45 5.48
CA LEU A 743 18.74 2.45 5.26
C LEU A 743 18.75 3.50 6.40
N GLY A 744 17.61 3.68 7.06
CA GLY A 744 17.43 4.68 8.10
C GLY A 744 17.51 6.10 7.55
N LEU A 745 17.01 6.35 6.34
CA LEU A 745 17.06 7.68 5.71
C LEU A 745 16.28 8.69 6.57
N GLY A 746 16.97 9.72 7.06
CA GLY A 746 16.39 10.90 7.68
C GLY A 746 16.38 12.08 6.71
N LEU A 747 15.23 12.72 6.56
CA LEU A 747 15.08 13.90 5.69
C LEU A 747 15.46 15.17 6.45
N TYR A 748 16.71 15.60 6.31
CA TYR A 748 17.20 16.87 6.82
C TYR A 748 17.66 17.77 5.66
N TYR A 749 17.50 19.07 5.84
CA TYR A 749 17.79 20.07 4.80
C TYR A 749 19.28 20.37 4.63
N ASP A 750 20.07 20.23 5.68
CA ASP A 750 21.49 20.62 5.69
C ASP A 750 22.43 19.44 5.43
N ARG A 751 21.91 18.21 5.49
CA ARG A 751 22.68 16.97 5.34
C ARG A 751 21.80 15.80 4.90
N LEU A 752 22.44 14.82 4.26
CA LEU A 752 21.90 13.49 4.07
C LEU A 752 22.10 12.67 5.36
N ASP A 753 21.04 12.36 6.07
CA ASP A 753 21.11 11.55 7.29
C ASP A 753 20.74 10.10 7.02
N ILE A 754 21.54 9.16 7.51
CA ILE A 754 21.25 7.73 7.41
C ILE A 754 21.59 7.01 8.72
N ASP A 755 20.94 5.87 8.97
CA ASP A 755 21.24 5.03 10.14
C ASP A 755 21.10 3.52 9.81
N PRO A 756 21.91 2.99 8.89
CA PRO A 756 21.64 1.69 8.28
C PRO A 756 21.69 0.54 9.29
N SER A 757 20.66 -0.30 9.24
CA SER A 757 20.57 -1.56 9.96
C SER A 757 19.76 -2.55 9.12
N LEU A 758 20.45 -3.48 8.47
CA LEU A 758 19.80 -4.51 7.66
C LEU A 758 19.45 -5.71 8.55
N PRO A 759 18.17 -6.14 8.63
CA PRO A 759 17.81 -7.35 9.35
C PRO A 759 18.59 -8.57 8.83
N PRO A 760 19.01 -9.50 9.71
CA PRO A 760 19.85 -10.64 9.33
C PRO A 760 19.19 -11.61 8.35
N GLN A 761 17.85 -11.57 8.21
CA GLN A 761 17.10 -12.34 7.22
C GLN A 761 17.32 -11.83 5.78
N ILE A 762 17.80 -10.59 5.62
CA ILE A 762 18.12 -9.99 4.33
C ILE A 762 19.65 -9.94 4.20
N GLU A 763 20.22 -10.80 3.35
CA GLU A 763 21.67 -10.87 3.18
C GLU A 763 22.26 -9.66 2.44
N ARG A 764 21.51 -9.16 1.45
CA ARG A 764 21.85 -8.00 0.61
C ARG A 764 20.58 -7.26 0.20
N LEU A 765 20.67 -5.94 0.14
CA LEU A 765 19.64 -5.07 -0.39
C LEU A 765 20.29 -3.94 -1.21
N ASP A 766 19.96 -3.85 -2.50
CA ASP A 766 20.18 -2.65 -3.29
C ASP A 766 18.96 -1.75 -3.14
N TYR A 767 19.14 -0.52 -2.69
CA TYR A 767 18.01 0.39 -2.57
C TYR A 767 17.77 1.07 -3.90
N ARG A 768 16.51 1.39 -4.17
CA ARG A 768 16.17 2.27 -5.28
C ARG A 768 16.97 3.57 -5.21
N THR A 769 17.25 4.14 -6.38
CA THR A 769 17.80 5.48 -6.50
C THR A 769 16.88 6.47 -5.81
N PHE A 770 17.46 7.29 -4.95
CA PHE A 770 16.76 8.35 -4.24
C PHE A 770 17.47 9.68 -4.36
N TYR A 771 16.76 10.77 -4.11
CA TYR A 771 17.27 12.12 -4.28
C TYR A 771 17.38 12.86 -2.94
N TRP A 772 18.47 13.60 -2.78
CA TRP A 772 18.63 14.60 -1.72
C TRP A 772 19.13 15.90 -2.34
N MET A 773 18.43 17.00 -2.08
CA MET A 773 18.65 18.31 -2.68
C MET A 773 18.75 18.29 -4.22
N GLY A 774 18.00 17.36 -4.84
CA GLY A 774 17.96 17.11 -6.28
C GLY A 774 19.12 16.28 -6.84
N HIS A 775 20.03 15.79 -6.00
CA HIS A 775 21.14 14.93 -6.40
C HIS A 775 20.80 13.46 -6.14
N GLY A 776 20.92 12.63 -7.17
CA GLY A 776 20.67 11.20 -7.07
C GLY A 776 21.77 10.47 -6.30
N VAL A 777 21.33 9.56 -5.44
CA VAL A 777 22.16 8.71 -4.59
C VAL A 777 21.67 7.28 -4.73
N ASN A 778 22.62 6.35 -4.83
CA ASN A 778 22.35 4.92 -4.67
C ASN A 778 22.96 4.44 -3.35
N ALA A 779 22.31 3.44 -2.76
CA ALA A 779 22.79 2.75 -1.59
C ALA A 779 22.73 1.24 -1.85
N THR A 780 23.69 0.49 -1.31
CA THR A 780 23.62 -0.97 -1.25
C THR A 780 24.08 -1.44 0.13
N SER A 781 23.27 -2.25 0.80
CA SER A 781 23.57 -2.84 2.10
C SER A 781 23.85 -4.33 1.98
N ASN A 782 24.82 -4.80 2.75
CA ASN A 782 24.85 -6.18 3.24
C ASN A 782 24.61 -6.17 4.75
N THR A 783 24.73 -7.32 5.42
CA THR A 783 24.49 -7.41 6.87
C THR A 783 25.44 -6.58 7.73
N THR A 784 26.62 -6.21 7.23
CA THR A 784 27.67 -5.54 8.01
C THR A 784 27.95 -4.10 7.60
N HIS A 785 27.74 -3.75 6.33
CA HIS A 785 28.09 -2.46 5.77
C HIS A 785 27.09 -2.01 4.70
N THR A 786 26.93 -0.69 4.60
CA THR A 786 26.21 0.00 3.52
C THR A 786 27.21 0.83 2.73
N THR A 787 27.11 0.74 1.41
CA THR A 787 27.85 1.61 0.48
C THR A 787 26.90 2.68 -0.05
N LEU A 788 27.24 3.95 0.13
CA LEU A 788 26.55 5.08 -0.50
C LEU A 788 27.38 5.60 -1.68
N ALA A 789 26.74 5.80 -2.82
CA ALA A 789 27.37 6.36 -4.00
C ALA A 789 26.55 7.53 -4.54
N ARG A 790 27.24 8.64 -4.84
CA ARG A 790 26.65 9.74 -5.60
C ARG A 790 26.58 9.34 -7.07
N LEU A 791 25.42 9.52 -7.69
CA LEU A 791 25.21 9.12 -9.07
C LEU A 791 25.66 10.20 -10.08
N PRO A 792 25.95 9.83 -11.34
CA PRO A 792 26.34 10.76 -12.39
C PRO A 792 25.32 11.86 -12.65
N ARG A 793 25.80 13.11 -12.77
CA ARG A 793 24.93 14.30 -12.83
C ARG A 793 24.15 14.46 -14.11
N ASP A 794 24.70 13.99 -15.22
CA ASP A 794 24.08 14.03 -16.54
C ASP A 794 22.80 13.19 -16.62
N LYS A 795 22.63 12.23 -15.71
CA LYS A 795 21.48 11.33 -15.67
C LYS A 795 20.64 11.46 -14.41
N TYR A 796 21.25 11.66 -13.24
CA TYR A 796 20.58 11.56 -11.93
C TYR A 796 20.62 12.88 -11.15
N THR A 797 20.44 14.01 -11.82
CA THR A 797 20.29 15.31 -11.17
C THR A 797 19.03 15.99 -11.67
N LEU A 798 18.17 16.39 -10.74
CA LEU A 798 16.92 17.06 -11.07
C LEU A 798 17.19 18.49 -11.56
N PRO A 799 16.33 19.05 -12.43
CA PRO A 799 16.46 20.44 -12.88
C PRO A 799 16.47 21.47 -11.74
N THR A 800 15.84 21.14 -10.61
CA THR A 800 15.71 21.99 -9.42
C THR A 800 16.79 21.74 -8.37
N ALA A 801 17.81 20.92 -8.68
CA ALA A 801 18.84 20.54 -7.73
C ALA A 801 19.60 21.76 -7.18
N ASN A 802 19.92 21.71 -5.88
CA ASN A 802 20.70 22.76 -5.23
C ASN A 802 22.11 22.81 -5.82
N ALA A 803 22.42 23.89 -6.53
CA ALA A 803 23.69 24.06 -7.24
C ALA A 803 24.92 24.07 -6.32
N THR A 804 24.75 24.31 -5.01
CA THR A 804 25.83 24.27 -4.01
C THR A 804 26.59 22.95 -4.05
N TYR A 805 25.86 21.84 -4.22
CA TYR A 805 26.46 20.51 -4.21
C TYR A 805 26.94 20.07 -5.59
N PHE A 806 26.85 20.91 -6.63
CA PHE A 806 27.56 20.62 -7.89
C PHE A 806 29.07 20.60 -7.66
N ASP A 807 29.67 21.48 -6.87
CA ASP A 807 31.13 21.47 -6.73
C ASP A 807 31.60 21.02 -5.35
N LYS A 808 30.65 20.76 -4.45
CA LYS A 808 30.89 20.33 -3.07
C LYS A 808 30.39 18.92 -2.82
N PRO A 809 31.04 18.16 -1.93
CA PRO A 809 30.48 16.90 -1.46
C PRO A 809 29.17 17.12 -0.71
N ILE A 810 28.31 16.10 -0.72
CA ILE A 810 27.08 16.08 0.07
C ILE A 810 27.46 15.83 1.54
N PRO A 811 27.07 16.68 2.50
CA PRO A 811 27.26 16.41 3.92
C PRO A 811 26.43 15.20 4.33
N VAL A 812 27.06 14.23 5.00
CA VAL A 812 26.41 13.01 5.47
C VAL A 812 26.52 12.91 6.98
N THR A 813 25.41 12.61 7.65
CA THR A 813 25.43 12.19 9.06
C THR A 813 24.99 10.75 9.21
N VAL A 814 25.65 10.06 10.14
CA VAL A 814 25.32 8.67 10.47
C VAL A 814 24.86 8.56 11.91
N GLY A 815 23.65 8.04 12.12
CA GLY A 815 23.12 7.67 13.44
C GLY A 815 22.60 8.81 14.31
N THR A 816 22.14 9.91 13.72
CA THR A 816 21.65 11.07 14.52
C THR A 816 20.38 10.76 15.29
N ARG A 817 19.45 10.00 14.70
CA ARG A 817 18.16 9.70 15.33
C ARG A 817 18.23 8.66 16.47
N SER A 818 19.20 7.74 16.42
CA SER A 818 19.41 6.74 17.48
C SER A 818 20.22 7.23 18.69
N GLY A 819 20.58 8.52 18.75
CA GLY A 819 21.38 9.09 19.84
C GLY A 819 22.79 8.48 19.97
N ARG A 820 23.27 7.78 18.93
CA ARG A 820 24.62 7.20 18.88
C ARG A 820 25.66 8.28 18.57
N ASN A 821 26.95 7.94 18.71
CA ASN A 821 28.06 8.81 18.32
C ASN A 821 27.90 9.20 16.83
N SER A 822 27.39 10.40 16.59
CA SER A 822 27.18 10.92 15.26
C SER A 822 28.52 11.08 14.55
N SER A 823 28.62 10.45 13.38
CA SER A 823 29.76 10.63 12.49
C SER A 823 29.37 11.60 11.39
N PHE A 824 30.24 12.59 11.15
CA PHE A 824 30.08 13.54 10.05
C PHE A 824 31.02 13.12 8.92
N LEU A 825 30.45 12.84 7.75
CA LEU A 825 31.14 12.37 6.56
C LEU A 825 30.77 13.27 5.37
N GLU A 826 31.49 13.10 4.26
CA GLU A 826 31.29 13.85 3.02
C GLU A 826 31.21 12.88 1.84
N LEU A 827 30.09 12.87 1.13
CA LEU A 827 29.89 12.05 -0.06
C LEU A 827 30.29 12.84 -1.32
N GLY A 828 31.53 12.60 -1.77
CA GLY A 828 32.08 13.10 -3.04
C GLY A 828 31.90 12.10 -4.18
N ASP A 829 32.88 12.04 -5.09
CA ASP A 829 32.85 11.11 -6.24
C ASP A 829 33.23 9.67 -5.86
N VAL A 830 33.86 9.47 -4.70
CA VAL A 830 34.22 8.15 -4.18
C VAL A 830 33.09 7.67 -3.26
N PRO A 831 32.57 6.44 -3.44
CA PRO A 831 31.55 5.88 -2.56
C PRO A 831 31.99 5.83 -1.09
N LEU A 832 31.06 6.09 -0.18
CA LEU A 832 31.26 5.93 1.25
C LEU A 832 30.85 4.53 1.69
N VAL A 833 31.71 3.85 2.45
CA VAL A 833 31.37 2.56 3.08
C VAL A 833 31.18 2.80 4.57
N ILE A 834 29.98 2.51 5.05
CA ILE A 834 29.51 2.81 6.41
C ILE A 834 29.20 1.48 7.08
N ARG A 835 29.61 1.33 8.34
CA ARG A 835 29.29 0.13 9.12
C ARG A 835 27.85 0.19 9.61
N ASN A 836 27.12 -0.90 9.40
CA ASN A 836 25.73 -1.02 9.84
C ASN A 836 25.63 -1.19 11.35
N ARG A 837 24.46 -0.86 11.89
CA ARG A 837 24.11 -1.26 13.26
C ARG A 837 24.03 -2.78 13.36
N PRO A 838 24.77 -3.42 14.28
CA PRO A 838 24.69 -4.86 14.49
C PRO A 838 23.50 -5.20 15.40
N MET A 839 22.31 -4.68 15.11
CA MET A 839 21.13 -4.90 15.96
C MET A 839 20.77 -6.39 16.02
N GLY A 840 20.73 -7.06 14.87
CA GLY A 840 20.47 -8.49 14.78
C GLY A 840 21.51 -9.38 15.47
N GLU A 841 22.73 -8.87 15.69
CA GLU A 841 23.79 -9.58 16.43
C GLU A 841 23.72 -9.33 17.94
N THR A 842 23.07 -8.24 18.37
CA THR A 842 22.93 -7.90 19.78
C THR A 842 21.80 -8.75 20.37
N LEU A 843 22.12 -9.58 21.35
CA LEU A 843 21.14 -10.46 21.99
C LEU A 843 20.36 -9.71 23.07
N THR A 844 19.03 -9.74 22.98
CA THR A 844 18.11 -9.24 24.02
C THR A 844 18.33 -10.01 25.32
N VAL A 845 18.45 -11.34 25.22
CA VAL A 845 18.81 -12.22 26.34
C VAL A 845 20.20 -12.79 26.13
N ALA A 846 21.10 -12.51 27.06
CA ALA A 846 22.50 -12.94 26.98
C ALA A 846 22.62 -14.46 26.78
N GLY A 847 23.34 -14.86 25.73
CA GLY A 847 23.58 -16.26 25.39
C GLY A 847 22.40 -16.98 24.73
N ASN A 848 21.32 -16.27 24.35
CA ASN A 848 20.23 -16.85 23.57
C ASN A 848 20.74 -17.39 22.23
N LEU A 849 20.41 -18.65 21.94
CA LEU A 849 20.77 -19.36 20.71
C LEU A 849 19.74 -19.18 19.58
N LEU A 850 18.53 -18.72 19.91
CA LEU A 850 17.40 -18.71 18.98
C LEU A 850 17.21 -17.39 18.24
N GLN A 851 17.66 -16.28 18.84
CA GLN A 851 17.31 -14.94 18.36
C GLN A 851 17.70 -14.74 16.89
N CYS A 852 16.73 -14.34 16.07
CA CYS A 852 16.88 -14.10 14.63
C CYS A 852 17.44 -15.30 13.85
N GLY A 853 17.30 -16.51 14.40
CA GLY A 853 17.77 -17.74 13.80
C GLY A 853 16.89 -18.24 12.65
N THR A 854 17.29 -19.36 12.07
CA THR A 854 16.57 -19.99 10.95
C THR A 854 15.41 -20.85 11.45
N LEU A 855 14.19 -20.49 11.08
CA LEU A 855 12.99 -21.30 11.34
C LEU A 855 12.72 -22.25 10.17
N LEU A 856 12.35 -23.48 10.49
CA LEU A 856 11.70 -24.36 9.52
C LEU A 856 10.22 -24.00 9.40
N SER A 857 9.64 -24.17 8.21
CA SER A 857 8.20 -23.99 7.98
C SER A 857 7.39 -24.80 9.00
N PRO A 858 6.52 -24.14 9.80
CA PRO A 858 5.71 -24.85 10.77
C PRO A 858 4.71 -25.79 10.06
N PRO A 859 4.37 -26.95 10.65
CA PRO A 859 3.40 -27.89 10.07
C PRO A 859 1.94 -27.43 10.23
N GLN A 860 1.70 -26.29 10.87
CA GLN A 860 0.38 -25.72 11.12
C GLN A 860 0.29 -24.27 10.62
N ALA A 861 -0.94 -23.80 10.39
CA ALA A 861 -1.23 -22.41 10.11
C ALA A 861 -1.20 -21.53 11.37
N ASN A 862 -1.09 -20.23 11.15
CA ASN A 862 -1.00 -19.20 12.18
C ASN A 862 -2.13 -18.19 11.96
N LYS A 863 -2.43 -17.37 12.97
CA LYS A 863 -3.33 -16.24 12.75
C LYS A 863 -2.68 -15.23 11.80
N PRO A 864 -3.45 -14.57 10.92
CA PRO A 864 -2.92 -13.56 10.01
C PRO A 864 -2.06 -12.52 10.73
N GLY A 865 -0.84 -12.33 10.24
CA GLY A 865 0.11 -11.37 10.81
C GLY A 865 0.81 -11.80 12.10
N GLN A 866 0.51 -12.98 12.64
CA GLN A 866 1.10 -13.52 13.88
C GLN A 866 2.16 -14.57 13.55
N PHE A 867 3.27 -14.11 12.97
CA PHE A 867 4.26 -14.99 12.32
C PHE A 867 5.12 -15.80 13.30
N PRO A 868 5.55 -17.01 12.91
CA PRO A 868 6.51 -17.83 13.66
C PRO A 868 7.79 -17.10 14.08
N ILE A 869 8.32 -16.22 13.22
CA ILE A 869 9.57 -15.49 13.48
C ILE A 869 9.47 -14.55 14.67
N ALA A 870 8.27 -14.04 14.97
CA ALA A 870 8.03 -13.19 16.11
C ALA A 870 8.45 -13.85 17.42
N ALA A 871 8.30 -15.17 17.57
CA ALA A 871 8.69 -15.89 18.78
C ALA A 871 10.20 -15.91 19.06
N ILE A 872 11.04 -15.43 18.14
CA ILE A 872 12.49 -15.42 18.27
C ILE A 872 13.12 -14.13 17.73
N ASP A 873 12.34 -13.07 17.52
CA ASP A 873 12.87 -11.86 16.88
C ASP A 873 13.54 -10.90 17.87
N GLY A 874 13.51 -11.22 19.17
CA GLY A 874 14.14 -10.46 20.23
C GLY A 874 13.29 -9.31 20.76
N ALA A 875 12.01 -9.21 20.37
CA ALA A 875 11.08 -8.20 20.86
C ALA A 875 9.92 -8.82 21.63
N ALA A 876 9.54 -8.19 22.75
CA ALA A 876 8.37 -8.63 23.52
C ALA A 876 7.04 -8.23 22.85
N SER A 877 7.08 -7.26 21.94
CA SER A 877 5.90 -6.61 21.35
C SER A 877 5.32 -7.32 20.13
N THR A 878 6.11 -8.16 19.46
CA THR A 878 5.63 -9.06 18.40
C THR A 878 5.23 -10.40 19.00
N LYS A 879 4.39 -11.18 18.31
CA LYS A 879 4.04 -12.53 18.79
C LYS A 879 3.65 -13.47 17.66
N TRP A 880 4.02 -14.74 17.86
CA TRP A 880 3.50 -15.87 17.09
C TRP A 880 2.19 -16.35 17.73
N GLN A 881 1.19 -16.67 16.90
CA GLN A 881 -0.05 -17.28 17.37
C GLN A 881 -0.53 -18.38 16.41
N PRO A 882 -0.60 -19.64 16.86
CA PRO A 882 -1.21 -20.71 16.06
C PRO A 882 -2.71 -20.48 15.82
N GLU A 883 -3.21 -20.96 14.68
CA GLU A 883 -4.63 -20.81 14.31
C GLU A 883 -5.59 -21.52 15.28
N ALA A 884 -5.19 -22.67 15.82
CA ALA A 884 -6.08 -23.54 16.62
C ALA A 884 -5.53 -23.84 18.03
N SER A 885 -6.41 -23.85 19.03
CA SER A 885 -6.08 -24.14 20.44
C SER A 885 -6.12 -25.62 20.81
N ASN A 886 -6.89 -26.44 20.07
CA ASN A 886 -7.19 -27.82 20.45
C ASN A 886 -6.09 -28.84 20.05
N VAL A 887 -5.16 -28.44 19.18
CA VAL A 887 -4.00 -29.23 18.74
C VAL A 887 -2.71 -28.70 19.36
N THR A 888 -1.66 -29.51 19.36
CA THR A 888 -0.31 -29.04 19.69
C THR A 888 0.35 -28.50 18.43
N SER A 889 0.74 -27.24 18.47
CA SER A 889 1.41 -26.51 17.39
C SER A 889 2.90 -26.44 17.68
N TYR A 890 3.74 -26.61 16.66
CA TYR A 890 5.19 -26.70 16.83
C TYR A 890 5.94 -25.59 16.09
N LEU A 891 6.90 -24.97 16.76
CA LEU A 891 8.01 -24.22 16.14
C LEU A 891 9.27 -25.05 16.14
N THR A 892 10.08 -24.91 15.10
CA THR A 892 11.38 -25.57 14.98
C THR A 892 12.44 -24.60 14.49
N VAL A 893 13.49 -24.41 15.28
CA VAL A 893 14.66 -23.60 14.94
C VAL A 893 15.82 -24.53 14.58
N ASP A 894 16.46 -24.28 13.43
CA ASP A 894 17.74 -24.92 13.06
C ASP A 894 18.90 -24.12 13.67
N LEU A 895 19.60 -24.72 14.62
CA LEU A 895 20.78 -24.14 15.30
C LEU A 895 22.07 -24.33 14.49
N GLY A 896 22.00 -24.99 13.33
CA GLY A 896 23.15 -25.30 12.48
C GLY A 896 23.80 -26.65 12.79
N GLY A 897 24.54 -27.18 11.81
CA GLY A 897 25.01 -28.57 11.81
C GLY A 897 26.35 -28.85 12.52
N SER A 898 27.09 -27.83 12.97
CA SER A 898 28.49 -27.97 13.41
C SER A 898 28.76 -27.70 14.90
N SER A 899 27.74 -27.26 15.67
CA SER A 899 27.92 -26.84 17.05
C SER A 899 26.74 -27.31 17.91
N PHE A 900 26.98 -28.22 18.85
CA PHE A 900 26.04 -28.49 19.94
C PHE A 900 26.35 -27.54 21.09
N TYR A 901 25.32 -26.96 21.71
CA TYR A 901 25.50 -26.02 22.81
C TYR A 901 25.02 -26.63 24.13
N PRO A 902 25.78 -26.49 25.23
CA PRO A 902 25.28 -26.85 26.56
C PRO A 902 24.24 -25.82 26.99
N VAL A 903 23.00 -26.25 27.19
CA VAL A 903 21.89 -25.40 27.63
C VAL A 903 21.58 -25.67 29.09
N ASN A 904 21.49 -24.62 29.90
CA ASN A 904 21.10 -24.75 31.32
C ASN A 904 19.88 -23.90 31.71
N LYS A 905 19.47 -22.95 30.86
CA LYS A 905 18.33 -22.07 31.11
C LYS A 905 17.45 -21.94 29.87
N ILE A 906 16.16 -21.81 30.11
CA ILE A 906 15.13 -21.53 29.12
C ILE A 906 14.24 -20.43 29.68
N ALA A 907 13.91 -19.45 28.86
CA ALA A 907 13.03 -18.35 29.21
C ALA A 907 12.02 -18.15 28.08
N MET A 908 10.76 -17.94 28.45
CA MET A 908 9.68 -17.75 27.50
C MET A 908 8.86 -16.54 27.93
N ASP A 909 8.51 -15.70 26.96
CA ASP A 909 7.45 -14.71 27.08
C ASP A 909 6.29 -15.18 26.20
N TRP A 910 5.15 -15.40 26.82
CA TRP A 910 3.92 -15.86 26.20
C TRP A 910 3.02 -14.71 25.76
N GLY A 911 3.36 -13.45 26.05
CA GLY A 911 2.49 -12.31 25.83
C GLY A 911 1.22 -12.36 26.69
N GLU A 912 0.11 -11.85 26.14
CA GLU A 912 -1.15 -11.70 26.89
C GLU A 912 -2.04 -12.95 26.89
N GLN A 913 -1.86 -13.88 25.94
CA GLN A 913 -2.70 -15.07 25.79
C GLN A 913 -1.88 -16.37 25.94
N PRO A 914 -1.38 -16.68 27.15
CA PRO A 914 -0.47 -17.82 27.32
C PRO A 914 -1.11 -19.15 26.93
N PRO A 915 -0.36 -20.08 26.30
CA PRO A 915 -0.87 -21.43 26.03
C PRO A 915 -1.11 -22.18 27.34
N SER A 916 -1.90 -23.25 27.32
CA SER A 916 -2.18 -24.05 28.53
C SER A 916 -1.04 -24.99 28.90
N HIS A 917 -0.34 -25.49 27.89
CA HIS A 917 0.76 -26.45 28.03
C HIS A 917 1.85 -26.14 27.01
N PHE A 918 3.09 -26.45 27.36
CA PHE A 918 4.24 -26.39 26.48
C PHE A 918 5.13 -27.63 26.62
N ALA A 919 5.94 -27.90 25.61
CA ALA A 919 6.98 -28.92 25.63
C ALA A 919 8.16 -28.52 24.74
N ILE A 920 9.38 -28.78 25.20
CA ILE A 920 10.61 -28.44 24.48
C ILE A 920 11.43 -29.71 24.22
N TYR A 921 11.88 -29.85 22.97
CA TYR A 921 12.66 -30.99 22.51
C TYR A 921 13.92 -30.55 21.78
N PHE A 922 15.00 -31.33 21.95
CA PHE A 922 16.25 -31.19 21.20
C PHE A 922 16.48 -32.44 20.35
N THR A 923 16.84 -32.24 19.08
CA THR A 923 17.02 -33.35 18.12
C THR A 923 18.15 -33.08 17.14
N ASN A 924 18.61 -34.14 16.45
CA ASN A 924 19.55 -34.03 15.33
C ASN A 924 18.87 -34.12 13.95
N SER A 925 17.58 -34.43 13.91
CA SER A 925 16.79 -34.64 12.68
C SER A 925 15.66 -33.61 12.58
N SER A 926 15.49 -33.00 11.41
CA SER A 926 14.29 -32.21 11.11
C SER A 926 13.06 -33.13 11.10
N LEU A 927 11.94 -32.69 11.68
CA LEU A 927 10.69 -33.43 11.97
C LEU A 927 10.29 -34.53 10.96
N PRO A 928 9.79 -35.72 11.41
CA PRO A 928 8.34 -35.93 11.64
C PRO A 928 7.98 -36.95 12.79
N PRO A 929 6.70 -37.36 12.95
CA PRO A 929 5.75 -36.85 13.96
C PRO A 929 6.12 -37.18 15.42
N PHE A 930 5.77 -36.31 16.36
CA PHE A 930 5.62 -36.67 17.79
C PHE A 930 4.30 -37.42 18.04
N SER A 931 3.87 -38.31 17.12
CA SER A 931 2.74 -39.18 17.43
C SER A 931 3.20 -40.21 18.44
N ALA A 932 2.60 -40.15 19.62
CA ALA A 932 2.88 -41.00 20.77
C ALA A 932 2.94 -42.49 20.38
N GLN A 933 4.15 -43.04 20.20
CA GLN A 933 4.44 -44.45 20.51
C GLN A 933 5.92 -44.82 20.57
N THR A 934 6.85 -44.06 19.97
CA THR A 934 8.31 -44.25 20.20
C THR A 934 9.08 -42.98 19.84
N LEU A 935 9.60 -42.25 20.83
CA LEU A 935 10.66 -41.26 20.60
C LEU A 935 11.90 -42.05 20.14
N GLY A 936 12.46 -41.75 18.97
CA GLY A 936 13.75 -42.32 18.55
C GLY A 936 14.87 -41.92 19.52
N GLU A 937 15.99 -42.65 19.53
CA GLU A 937 17.15 -42.36 20.41
C GLU A 937 17.68 -40.91 20.27
N ASP A 938 17.42 -40.28 19.12
CA ASP A 938 17.87 -38.92 18.79
C ASP A 938 16.95 -37.79 19.31
N VAL A 939 15.81 -38.10 19.95
CA VAL A 939 14.89 -37.09 20.48
C VAL A 939 15.01 -36.97 21.99
N ARG A 940 15.51 -35.82 22.45
CA ARG A 940 15.63 -35.51 23.87
C ARG A 940 14.49 -34.60 24.32
N ASN A 941 13.61 -35.09 25.17
CA ASN A 941 12.64 -34.25 25.90
C ASN A 941 13.38 -33.45 26.98
N VAL A 942 13.40 -32.13 26.84
CA VAL A 942 14.15 -31.23 27.74
C VAL A 942 13.31 -30.85 28.93
N THR A 943 12.08 -30.40 28.68
CA THR A 943 11.12 -29.99 29.70
C THR A 943 9.72 -29.88 29.08
N ALA A 944 8.69 -30.15 29.87
CA ALA A 944 7.30 -29.97 29.48
C ALA A 944 6.44 -29.71 30.72
N GLY A 945 5.37 -28.94 30.58
CA GLY A 945 4.53 -28.60 31.72
C GLY A 945 3.30 -27.77 31.36
N LYS A 946 2.51 -27.49 32.40
CA LYS A 946 1.47 -26.46 32.35
C LYS A 946 2.14 -25.09 32.43
N VAL A 947 1.62 -24.13 31.69
CA VAL A 947 2.06 -22.73 31.81
C VAL A 947 1.32 -22.10 32.99
N GLU A 948 2.07 -21.56 33.95
CA GLU A 948 1.50 -20.73 35.02
C GLU A 948 1.40 -19.28 34.54
N ILE A 949 0.27 -18.63 34.85
CA ILE A 949 0.04 -17.22 34.53
C ILE A 949 0.85 -16.38 35.53
N SER A 950 1.98 -15.82 35.09
CA SER A 950 2.88 -15.02 35.94
C SER A 950 2.39 -13.59 36.15
N ALA A 951 1.56 -13.08 35.23
CA ALA A 951 0.94 -11.76 35.29
C ALA A 951 -0.59 -11.93 35.28
N PRO A 952 -1.19 -12.42 36.39
CA PRO A 952 -2.62 -12.65 36.45
C PRO A 952 -3.39 -11.35 36.28
N TRP A 953 -4.48 -11.42 35.52
CA TRP A 953 -5.38 -10.29 35.36
C TRP A 953 -5.91 -9.84 36.73
N ASP A 954 -5.79 -8.55 37.00
CA ASP A 954 -6.24 -7.92 38.22
C ASP A 954 -7.22 -6.79 37.87
N PRO A 955 -8.51 -6.89 38.23
CA PRO A 955 -9.51 -5.87 37.91
C PRO A 955 -9.16 -4.49 38.48
N VAL A 956 -8.42 -4.44 39.59
CA VAL A 956 -8.06 -3.19 40.26
C VAL A 956 -7.00 -2.45 39.46
N THR A 957 -6.01 -3.17 38.92
CA THR A 957 -4.88 -2.57 38.22
C THR A 957 -4.94 -2.71 36.69
N ALA A 958 -6.00 -3.32 36.14
CA ALA A 958 -6.23 -3.45 34.69
C ALA A 958 -6.37 -2.10 33.95
N TYR A 959 -6.79 -1.05 34.67
CA TYR A 959 -6.92 0.30 34.13
C TYR A 959 -5.66 1.15 34.37
N GLU A 960 -4.63 0.64 35.04
CA GLU A 960 -3.39 1.38 35.22
C GLU A 960 -2.52 1.25 33.96
N ILE A 961 -1.98 2.37 33.50
CA ILE A 961 -0.91 2.37 32.50
C ILE A 961 0.36 1.87 33.18
N LYS A 962 0.93 0.80 32.62
CA LYS A 962 2.15 0.16 33.11
C LYS A 962 3.06 -0.11 31.92
N THR A 963 4.35 -0.23 32.20
CA THR A 963 5.31 -0.79 31.23
C THR A 963 4.81 -2.16 30.77
N TYR A 964 4.90 -2.42 29.47
CA TYR A 964 4.46 -3.69 28.89
C TYR A 964 5.30 -4.86 29.44
N VAL A 965 4.62 -5.87 29.97
CA VAL A 965 5.23 -7.11 30.46
C VAL A 965 4.28 -8.26 30.13
N GLY A 966 4.75 -9.23 29.35
CA GLY A 966 3.97 -10.43 29.02
C GLY A 966 4.00 -11.49 30.12
N ASN A 967 3.27 -12.60 29.92
CA ASN A 967 3.30 -13.74 30.83
C ASN A 967 4.58 -14.55 30.59
N GLN A 968 5.36 -14.80 31.62
CA GLN A 968 6.70 -15.38 31.49
C GLN A 968 6.84 -16.72 32.18
N THR A 969 7.72 -17.56 31.64
CA THR A 969 8.13 -18.82 32.27
C THR A 969 9.63 -18.96 32.17
N ASN A 970 10.30 -19.00 33.33
CA ASN A 970 11.75 -19.14 33.44
C ASN A 970 12.10 -20.50 34.05
N ILE A 971 12.93 -21.27 33.36
CA ILE A 971 13.29 -22.65 33.72
C ILE A 971 14.81 -22.72 33.84
N THR A 972 15.29 -23.20 34.99
CA THR A 972 16.68 -23.63 35.17
C THR A 972 16.71 -25.15 35.18
N LEU A 973 17.47 -25.74 34.26
CA LEU A 973 17.60 -27.19 34.15
C LEU A 973 18.51 -27.71 35.27
N SER A 974 18.21 -28.91 35.78
CA SER A 974 19.00 -29.54 36.86
C SER A 974 20.42 -29.91 36.42
N GLU A 975 20.62 -30.10 35.12
CA GLU A 975 21.90 -30.37 34.48
C GLU A 975 21.92 -29.76 33.07
N CYS A 976 23.12 -29.56 32.52
CA CYS A 976 23.25 -29.02 31.17
C CYS A 976 22.82 -30.04 30.12
N VAL A 977 21.98 -29.59 29.20
CA VAL A 977 21.42 -30.41 28.14
C VAL A 977 21.98 -29.93 26.80
N TRP A 978 22.54 -30.84 26.01
CA TRP A 978 23.03 -30.53 24.66
C TRP A 978 21.87 -30.24 23.70
N SER A 979 21.94 -29.12 22.99
CA SER A 979 20.88 -28.58 22.12
C SER A 979 20.51 -29.44 20.90
N GLY A 980 21.39 -30.36 20.47
CA GLY A 980 21.26 -30.97 19.14
C GLY A 980 21.38 -29.92 18.03
N ARG A 981 20.96 -30.29 16.81
CA ARG A 981 20.84 -29.38 15.67
C ARG A 981 19.53 -28.58 15.69
N TYR A 982 18.43 -29.22 16.09
CA TYR A 982 17.11 -28.60 16.08
C TYR A 982 16.56 -28.45 17.48
N ALA A 983 16.02 -27.26 17.77
CA ALA A 983 15.20 -27.01 18.94
C ALA A 983 13.73 -26.94 18.51
N HIS A 984 12.86 -27.62 19.25
CA HIS A 984 11.42 -27.61 19.00
C HIS A 984 10.65 -27.07 20.21
N LEU A 985 9.69 -26.19 19.97
CA LEU A 985 8.71 -25.72 20.95
C LEU A 985 7.32 -26.19 20.52
N GLY A 986 6.70 -27.07 21.30
CA GLY A 986 5.30 -27.45 21.16
C GLY A 986 4.43 -26.68 22.15
N VAL A 987 3.40 -25.98 21.67
CA VAL A 987 2.41 -25.26 22.50
C VAL A 987 1.00 -25.80 22.27
N LYS A 988 0.17 -25.84 23.31
CA LYS A 988 -1.22 -26.31 23.22
C LYS A 988 -2.16 -25.49 24.10
N GLY A 989 -3.37 -25.22 23.59
CA GLY A 989 -4.41 -24.49 24.29
C GLY A 989 -4.15 -22.99 24.34
N ASN A 990 -5.07 -22.28 24.96
CA ASN A 990 -5.02 -20.84 25.21
C ASN A 990 -5.74 -20.57 26.54
N GLN A 991 -5.08 -19.89 27.47
CA GLN A 991 -5.61 -19.63 28.81
C GLN A 991 -6.37 -18.29 28.91
N TYR A 992 -6.51 -17.55 27.80
CA TYR A 992 -7.28 -16.29 27.76
C TYR A 992 -8.77 -16.50 28.09
N SER A 993 -9.39 -17.57 27.58
CA SER A 993 -10.76 -17.94 27.95
C SER A 993 -11.01 -19.45 27.81
N SER A 994 -12.00 -19.98 28.54
CA SER A 994 -12.37 -21.41 28.44
C SER A 994 -12.94 -21.83 27.08
N ASN A 995 -13.35 -20.86 26.25
CA ASN A 995 -13.93 -21.08 24.93
C ASN A 995 -12.98 -20.66 23.81
N ALA A 996 -11.71 -20.36 24.11
CA ALA A 996 -10.74 -19.91 23.12
C ALA A 996 -10.52 -20.99 22.05
N THR A 997 -10.83 -20.66 20.80
CA THR A 997 -10.65 -21.52 19.64
C THR A 997 -9.26 -21.38 19.03
N VAL A 998 -8.59 -20.24 19.27
CA VAL A 998 -7.28 -19.87 18.73
C VAL A 998 -6.14 -20.23 19.68
N GLY A 999 -4.98 -20.59 19.13
CA GLY A 999 -3.80 -20.99 19.93
C GLY A 999 -3.32 -19.88 20.87
N GLY A 1000 -2.57 -20.27 21.90
CA GLY A 1000 -1.89 -19.31 22.78
C GLY A 1000 -0.73 -18.61 22.07
N THR A 1001 -0.41 -17.41 22.51
CA THR A 1001 0.67 -16.57 21.94
C THR A 1001 2.04 -16.97 22.48
N VAL A 1002 3.07 -16.75 21.66
CA VAL A 1002 4.48 -16.80 22.06
C VAL A 1002 5.12 -15.52 21.56
N ALA A 1003 5.41 -14.61 22.47
CA ALA A 1003 6.11 -13.37 22.16
C ALA A 1003 7.61 -13.67 22.00
N GLU A 1004 8.22 -14.39 22.94
CA GLU A 1004 9.64 -14.70 22.90
C GLU A 1004 9.94 -16.12 23.42
N TRP A 1005 10.85 -16.81 22.77
CA TRP A 1005 11.39 -18.10 23.17
C TRP A 1005 12.92 -18.03 23.16
N ASN A 1006 13.49 -18.18 24.34
CA ASN A 1006 14.91 -18.01 24.59
C ASN A 1006 15.52 -19.30 25.15
N ILE A 1007 16.63 -19.75 24.54
CA ILE A 1007 17.44 -20.88 25.00
C ILE A 1007 18.85 -20.39 25.23
N MET A 1008 19.31 -20.40 26.49
CA MET A 1008 20.60 -19.82 26.85
C MET A 1008 21.67 -20.91 26.94
N ARG A 1009 22.77 -20.67 26.23
CA ARG A 1009 23.99 -21.45 26.42
C ARG A 1009 24.60 -21.18 27.80
N GLU A 1010 25.16 -22.20 28.41
CA GLU A 1010 26.08 -22.03 29.53
C GLU A 1010 27.35 -21.33 29.01
N ILE A 1011 27.71 -20.20 29.63
CA ILE A 1011 28.85 -19.34 29.24
C ILE A 1011 30.06 -19.68 30.09
#